data_AF-A0A6G8J921-F1
#
_entry.id   AF-A0A6G8J921-F1
#
_cell.length_a   1.000
_cell.length_b   1.000
_cell.length_c   1.000
_cell.angle_alpha   90.00
_cell.angle_beta   90.00
_cell.angle_gamma   90.00
#
_symmetry.space_group_name_H-M   'P 1'
#
loop_
_entity.id
_entity.type
_entity.pdbx_description
1 polymer ?
#
loop_
_entity_poly.entity_id
_entity_poly.type
_entity_poly.pdbx_seq_one_letter_code
_entity_poly.pdbx_strand_id
1 'polypeptide(L)'
;MEKLGLWFKKCVYAVLFCGALPLLLWLWSKETAAIISLPVPDLPYIGLFLVLLGTGLIFSAMWGLWFKGKGLPMNAYPPKFYVKTGAYRLFRHPIYIGAIVVCVGLSLYFRSASGLWLVSPLFCILITMYVLGFEREVMEQHFSESIQAHQPLFSLPDNTTRTLQLSQKWGILIVVFGSWLLIYECFIYFGIPKDAFFSEITVDSRIPLIESSVIFYNLLYPMAIILPFILKNHQQGRAFVLDSFVGMAVIFYCYLTIPAVLNYQAVSSDHFFAKWILWGRAVDGETGSLPSFHVFWALICYRYYKLQFSAWKLPLAVLTFLTIVSCLTTKNHTLLDVVTGILAYLLTIYRQPIYLRLLKGCERISNSWREWHFGRVRIINHGFYAAIGGFCGFMIMGYFLPEQLWVLYAIGIAGFVGAGLWAQLVEGSHLLLRPFGYYGSVIGVAVVIGAIALFSDIQVWYLTAIAALAASPIQFWGRFRCLVQGCCHGKPTEIAGICFHHPKSRVNKLAGWKGVNLYPTQFYSIAANFFTFFILWRFVTLEMPLSFITGMYLILNGAFRFVEESLRGEPQTPYFLGMRVYQWLALLSIVAGMFCTMSPSGTLAYGSLNLTLWLNGSIYFCIILFAYGIDFPKSNVRFSRLTQE
;
A
#
# COMPACT_ATOMS: atom_id res chain seq x y z
N MET A 1 -43.34 -7.56 -10.53
CA MET A 1 -42.14 -8.43 -10.51
C MET A 1 -40.84 -7.64 -10.31
N GLU A 2 -40.63 -6.54 -11.03
CA GLU A 2 -39.39 -5.73 -10.93
C GLU A 2 -39.13 -5.08 -9.55
N LYS A 3 -40.18 -4.53 -8.91
CA LYS A 3 -40.10 -4.00 -7.52
C LYS A 3 -39.75 -5.08 -6.48
N LEU A 4 -40.26 -6.30 -6.67
CA LEU A 4 -39.97 -7.45 -5.78
C LEU A 4 -38.50 -7.85 -5.90
N GLY A 5 -37.96 -7.86 -7.13
CA GLY A 5 -36.54 -8.09 -7.39
C GLY A 5 -35.63 -7.02 -6.80
N LEU A 6 -36.03 -5.74 -6.84
CA LEU A 6 -35.26 -4.65 -6.22
C LEU A 6 -35.27 -4.75 -4.69
N TRP A 7 -36.41 -5.07 -4.07
CA TRP A 7 -36.51 -5.27 -2.63
C TRP A 7 -35.63 -6.43 -2.18
N PHE A 8 -35.68 -7.56 -2.87
CA PHE A 8 -34.82 -8.72 -2.60
C PHE A 8 -33.33 -8.36 -2.67
N LYS A 9 -32.88 -7.66 -3.72
CA LYS A 9 -31.48 -7.22 -3.84
C LYS A 9 -31.04 -6.32 -2.67
N LYS A 10 -31.91 -5.41 -2.21
CA LYS A 10 -31.64 -4.57 -1.03
C LYS A 10 -31.55 -5.38 0.26
N CYS A 11 -32.41 -6.38 0.45
CA CYS A 11 -32.35 -7.27 1.61
C CYS A 11 -31.06 -8.09 1.61
N VAL A 12 -30.68 -8.69 0.47
CA VAL A 12 -29.41 -9.43 0.33
C VAL A 12 -28.22 -8.51 0.63
N TYR A 13 -28.24 -7.28 0.10
CA TYR A 13 -27.21 -6.28 0.39
C TYR A 13 -27.13 -5.96 1.89
N ALA A 14 -28.27 -5.74 2.56
CA ALA A 14 -28.30 -5.49 4.00
C ALA A 14 -27.74 -6.67 4.80
N VAL A 15 -28.15 -7.91 4.48
CA VAL A 15 -27.66 -9.13 5.14
C VAL A 15 -26.15 -9.29 4.96
N LEU A 16 -25.64 -8.99 3.77
CA LEU A 16 -24.20 -9.06 3.47
C LEU A 16 -23.39 -8.12 4.38
N PHE A 17 -23.79 -6.85 4.47
CA PHE A 17 -23.00 -5.83 5.20
C PHE A 17 -23.28 -5.76 6.69
N CYS A 18 -24.50 -6.07 7.14
CA CYS A 18 -24.87 -6.02 8.57
C CYS A 18 -24.76 -7.37 9.28
N GLY A 19 -24.71 -8.48 8.54
CA GLY A 19 -24.61 -9.83 9.10
C GLY A 19 -23.34 -10.57 8.68
N ALA A 20 -23.23 -10.88 7.38
CA ALA A 20 -22.16 -11.75 6.88
C ALA A 20 -20.75 -11.13 7.03
N LEU A 21 -20.59 -9.85 6.73
CA LEU A 21 -19.30 -9.16 6.87
C LEU A 21 -18.84 -9.05 8.33
N PRO A 22 -19.66 -8.56 9.30
CA PRO A 22 -19.29 -8.60 10.72
C PRO A 22 -18.97 -10.00 11.23
N LEU A 23 -19.73 -11.02 10.81
CA LEU A 23 -19.47 -12.41 11.16
C LEU A 23 -18.11 -12.88 10.59
N LEU A 24 -17.81 -12.54 9.33
CA LEU A 24 -16.52 -12.86 8.71
C LEU A 24 -15.35 -12.18 9.44
N LEU A 25 -15.48 -10.90 9.80
CA LEU A 25 -14.43 -10.18 10.55
C LEU A 25 -14.22 -10.78 11.94
N TRP A 26 -15.29 -11.19 12.63
CA TRP A 26 -15.22 -11.88 13.91
C TRP A 26 -14.57 -13.26 13.79
N LEU A 27 -15.02 -14.08 12.83
CA LEU A 27 -14.42 -15.39 12.55
C LEU A 27 -12.94 -15.24 12.22
N TRP A 28 -12.60 -14.28 11.35
CA TRP A 28 -11.20 -14.00 11.01
C TRP A 28 -10.38 -13.69 12.24
N SER A 29 -10.82 -12.75 13.08
CA SER A 29 -10.12 -12.41 14.33
C SER A 29 -9.98 -13.60 15.28
N LYS A 30 -10.98 -14.49 15.33
CA LYS A 30 -10.97 -15.65 16.21
C LYS A 30 -9.95 -16.68 15.73
N GLU A 31 -9.98 -17.04 14.45
CA GLU A 31 -9.12 -18.09 13.90
C GLU A 31 -7.66 -17.65 13.78
N THR A 32 -7.37 -16.36 13.63
CA THR A 32 -5.98 -15.83 13.63
C THR A 32 -5.48 -15.40 15.01
N ALA A 33 -6.24 -15.64 16.09
CA ALA A 33 -5.86 -15.26 17.45
C ALA A 33 -4.56 -15.94 17.93
N ALA A 34 -4.30 -17.18 17.51
CA ALA A 34 -3.07 -17.90 17.84
C ALA A 34 -1.85 -17.44 17.02
N ILE A 35 -2.09 -16.80 15.87
CA ILE A 35 -1.04 -16.34 14.95
C ILE A 35 -0.55 -14.94 15.35
N ILE A 36 -1.47 -14.06 15.74
CA ILE A 36 -1.16 -12.68 16.12
C ILE A 36 -0.98 -12.59 17.64
N SER A 37 0.27 -12.70 18.09
CA SER A 37 0.61 -12.71 19.53
C SER A 37 1.11 -11.36 20.07
N LEU A 38 0.84 -10.25 19.36
CA LEU A 38 1.24 -8.91 19.80
C LEU A 38 0.49 -8.48 21.07
N PRO A 39 1.12 -7.69 21.96
CA PRO A 39 0.49 -7.26 23.20
C PRO A 39 -0.75 -6.41 22.91
N VAL A 40 -1.74 -6.43 23.81
CA VAL A 40 -2.95 -5.59 23.71
C VAL A 40 -3.08 -4.72 24.96
N PRO A 41 -3.26 -3.39 24.80
CA PRO A 41 -3.46 -2.51 25.94
C PRO A 41 -4.68 -2.91 26.76
N ASP A 42 -4.54 -2.93 28.09
CA ASP A 42 -5.65 -3.21 29.00
C ASP A 42 -6.55 -1.99 29.19
N LEU A 43 -7.36 -1.70 28.18
CA LEU A 43 -8.21 -0.50 28.12
C LEU A 43 -9.68 -0.84 27.81
N PRO A 44 -10.35 -1.74 28.57
CA PRO A 44 -11.68 -2.22 28.22
C PRO A 44 -12.75 -1.11 28.25
N TYR A 45 -12.66 -0.17 29.20
CA TYR A 45 -13.61 0.96 29.26
C TYR A 45 -13.45 1.93 28.09
N ILE A 46 -12.22 2.15 27.61
CA ILE A 46 -11.98 2.91 26.38
C ILE A 46 -12.54 2.12 25.20
N GLY A 47 -12.34 0.80 25.15
CA GLY A 47 -12.94 -0.07 24.15
C GLY A 47 -14.47 0.06 24.09
N LEU A 48 -15.15 -0.04 25.24
CA LEU A 48 -16.61 0.14 25.32
C LEU A 48 -17.05 1.53 24.88
N PHE A 49 -16.33 2.58 25.32
CA PHE A 49 -16.60 3.94 24.89
C PHE A 49 -16.50 4.09 23.36
N LEU A 50 -15.47 3.51 22.73
CA LEU A 50 -15.31 3.51 21.28
C LEU A 50 -16.45 2.76 20.59
N VAL A 51 -16.89 1.61 21.12
CA VAL A 51 -18.05 0.88 20.56
C VAL A 51 -19.31 1.76 20.58
N LEU A 52 -19.61 2.41 21.70
CA LEU A 52 -20.75 3.30 21.83
C LEU A 52 -20.64 4.51 20.89
N LEU A 53 -19.46 5.13 20.82
CA LEU A 53 -19.19 6.27 19.95
C LEU A 53 -19.33 5.90 18.47
N GLY A 54 -18.72 4.81 18.03
CA GLY A 54 -18.77 4.35 16.65
C GLY A 54 -20.18 3.93 16.23
N THR A 55 -20.90 3.23 17.11
CA THR A 55 -22.31 2.86 16.91
C THR A 55 -23.20 4.10 16.82
N GLY A 56 -23.02 5.08 17.72
CA GLY A 56 -23.73 6.36 17.67
C GLY A 56 -23.45 7.13 16.37
N LEU A 57 -22.21 7.12 15.88
CA LEU A 57 -21.84 7.75 14.62
C LEU A 57 -22.52 7.07 13.41
N ILE A 58 -22.56 5.73 13.39
CA ILE A 58 -23.27 4.96 12.35
C ILE A 58 -24.75 5.34 12.32
N PHE A 59 -25.45 5.25 13.46
CA PHE A 59 -26.88 5.54 13.51
C PHE A 59 -27.20 7.00 13.18
N SER A 60 -26.40 7.95 13.67
CA SER A 60 -26.56 9.38 13.34
C SER A 60 -26.39 9.64 11.83
N ALA A 61 -25.43 8.98 11.18
CA ALA A 61 -25.23 9.08 9.74
C ALA A 61 -26.36 8.41 8.94
N MET A 62 -26.78 7.20 9.32
CA MET A 62 -27.91 6.50 8.71
C MET A 62 -29.20 7.32 8.81
N TRP A 63 -29.46 7.92 9.96
CA TRP A 63 -30.57 8.86 10.16
C TRP A 63 -30.50 10.04 9.18
N GLY A 64 -29.31 10.63 9.01
CA GLY A 64 -29.07 11.68 8.02
C GLY A 64 -29.43 11.24 6.59
N LEU A 65 -29.01 10.04 6.18
CA LEU A 65 -29.30 9.50 4.84
C LEU A 65 -30.79 9.20 4.65
N TRP A 66 -31.46 8.61 5.63
CA TRP A 66 -32.89 8.31 5.54
C TRP A 66 -33.73 9.57 5.42
N PHE A 67 -33.57 10.52 6.35
CA PHE A 67 -34.47 11.66 6.45
C PHE A 67 -34.07 12.81 5.52
N LYS A 68 -32.78 13.14 5.43
CA LYS A 68 -32.31 14.26 4.61
C LYS A 68 -31.94 13.81 3.19
N GLY A 69 -31.32 12.65 3.06
CA GLY A 69 -30.95 12.07 1.76
C GLY A 69 -32.12 11.42 1.00
N LYS A 70 -33.21 11.08 1.70
CA LYS A 70 -34.36 10.30 1.18
C LYS A 70 -33.92 8.99 0.49
N GLY A 71 -32.94 8.30 1.08
CA GLY A 71 -32.43 7.02 0.58
C GLY A 71 -31.87 6.14 1.69
N LEU A 72 -31.55 4.89 1.35
CA LEU A 72 -30.99 3.93 2.30
C LEU A 72 -29.47 4.12 2.44
N PRO A 73 -28.87 3.71 3.58
CA PRO A 73 -27.42 3.68 3.78
C PRO A 73 -26.79 2.51 3.01
N MET A 74 -26.99 2.48 1.70
CA MET A 74 -26.50 1.45 0.79
C MET A 74 -25.86 2.16 -0.39
N ASN A 75 -24.54 2.08 -0.54
CA ASN A 75 -23.85 2.84 -1.59
C ASN A 75 -24.18 2.36 -3.02
N ALA A 76 -24.57 1.09 -3.19
CA ALA A 76 -25.12 0.55 -4.43
C ALA A 76 -26.49 1.16 -4.79
N TYR A 77 -27.15 1.81 -3.82
CA TYR A 77 -28.44 2.49 -3.95
C TYR A 77 -28.33 3.91 -3.38
N PRO A 78 -27.62 4.82 -4.06
CA PRO A 78 -27.33 6.14 -3.51
C PRO A 78 -28.61 6.90 -3.14
N PRO A 79 -28.53 7.82 -2.15
CA PRO A 79 -29.66 8.65 -1.77
C PRO A 79 -30.12 9.55 -2.91
N LYS A 80 -31.32 10.14 -2.80
CA LYS A 80 -31.80 11.12 -3.79
C LYS A 80 -31.12 12.48 -3.63
N PHE A 81 -30.79 12.84 -2.40
CA PHE A 81 -30.18 14.12 -2.06
C PHE A 81 -28.86 13.94 -1.32
N TYR A 82 -27.93 14.86 -1.59
CA TYR A 82 -26.64 14.88 -0.92
C TYR A 82 -26.77 15.40 0.52
N VAL A 83 -26.19 14.68 1.48
CA VAL A 83 -26.27 15.03 2.91
C VAL A 83 -24.95 15.64 3.39
N LYS A 84 -25.00 16.90 3.83
CA LYS A 84 -23.82 17.69 4.30
C LYS A 84 -23.89 18.13 5.77
N THR A 85 -24.85 17.63 6.54
CA THR A 85 -25.14 18.09 7.92
C THR A 85 -25.09 16.93 8.91
N GLY A 86 -25.04 17.23 10.22
CA GLY A 86 -24.90 16.20 11.26
C GLY A 86 -23.52 15.54 11.19
N ALA A 87 -23.45 14.21 11.28
CA ALA A 87 -22.21 13.44 11.15
C ALA A 87 -21.41 13.76 9.87
N TYR A 88 -22.12 14.05 8.77
CA TYR A 88 -21.49 14.40 7.49
C TYR A 88 -20.78 15.76 7.50
N ARG A 89 -21.05 16.65 8.47
CA ARG A 89 -20.28 17.89 8.68
C ARG A 89 -18.87 17.60 9.21
N LEU A 90 -18.69 16.51 9.95
CA LEU A 90 -17.40 16.13 10.52
C LEU A 90 -16.58 15.28 9.55
N PHE A 91 -17.22 14.31 8.91
CA PHE A 91 -16.58 13.31 8.07
C PHE A 91 -17.31 13.10 6.73
N ARG A 92 -16.57 12.71 5.68
CA ARG A 92 -17.18 12.33 4.39
C ARG A 92 -17.88 10.97 4.44
N HIS A 93 -17.30 10.02 5.18
CA HIS A 93 -17.80 8.65 5.29
C HIS A 93 -18.00 8.23 6.76
N PRO A 94 -18.91 8.88 7.51
CA PRO A 94 -19.08 8.65 8.94
C PRO A 94 -19.53 7.22 9.30
N ILE A 95 -20.30 6.54 8.44
CA ILE A 95 -20.70 5.13 8.66
C ILE A 95 -19.47 4.22 8.70
N TYR A 96 -18.56 4.37 7.73
CA TYR A 96 -17.35 3.55 7.67
C TYR A 96 -16.38 3.86 8.81
N ILE A 97 -16.22 5.14 9.16
CA ILE A 97 -15.41 5.53 10.33
C ILE A 97 -15.98 4.91 11.60
N GLY A 98 -17.31 5.00 11.79
CA GLY A 98 -17.97 4.37 12.92
C GLY A 98 -17.77 2.86 12.96
N ALA A 99 -17.82 2.18 11.82
CA ALA A 99 -17.58 0.73 11.75
C ALA A 99 -16.14 0.35 12.13
N ILE A 100 -15.14 1.12 11.68
CA ILE A 100 -13.73 0.92 12.06
C ILE A 100 -13.55 1.17 13.57
N VAL A 101 -14.15 2.24 14.10
CA VAL A 101 -14.09 2.57 15.53
C VAL A 101 -14.75 1.48 16.38
N VAL A 102 -15.87 0.90 15.94
CA VAL A 102 -16.48 -0.27 16.60
C VAL A 102 -15.55 -1.48 16.57
N CYS A 103 -14.90 -1.76 15.43
CA CYS A 103 -13.97 -2.87 15.30
C CYS A 103 -12.77 -2.75 16.27
N VAL A 104 -12.17 -1.56 16.35
CA VAL A 104 -11.09 -1.25 17.32
C VAL A 104 -11.61 -1.34 18.76
N GLY A 105 -12.78 -0.76 19.04
CA GLY A 105 -13.39 -0.77 20.38
C GLY A 105 -13.68 -2.18 20.90
N LEU A 106 -14.26 -3.06 20.05
CA LEU A 106 -14.48 -4.47 20.39
C LEU A 106 -13.16 -5.20 20.62
N SER A 107 -12.15 -4.91 19.80
CA SER A 107 -10.82 -5.53 19.94
C SER A 107 -10.17 -5.16 21.27
N LEU A 108 -10.27 -3.91 21.71
CA LEU A 108 -9.78 -3.47 23.02
C LEU A 108 -10.61 -4.05 24.17
N TYR A 109 -11.95 -4.04 24.05
CA TYR A 109 -12.84 -4.55 25.09
C TYR A 109 -12.61 -6.04 25.37
N PHE A 110 -12.50 -6.86 24.32
CA PHE A 110 -12.24 -8.29 24.43
C PHE A 110 -10.74 -8.66 24.48
N ARG A 111 -9.85 -7.66 24.50
CA ARG A 111 -8.38 -7.85 24.45
C ARG A 111 -7.92 -8.76 23.30
N SER A 112 -8.52 -8.61 22.12
CA SER A 112 -8.20 -9.40 20.93
C SER A 112 -7.00 -8.81 20.18
N ALA A 113 -5.84 -9.47 20.27
CA ALA A 113 -4.62 -9.09 19.54
C ALA A 113 -4.84 -9.13 18.02
N SER A 114 -5.43 -10.22 17.54
CA SER A 114 -5.78 -10.34 16.13
C SER A 114 -6.80 -9.29 15.68
N GLY A 115 -7.78 -8.96 16.50
CA GLY A 115 -8.77 -7.95 16.17
C GLY A 115 -8.15 -6.56 16.02
N LEU A 116 -7.25 -6.21 16.96
CA LEU A 116 -6.64 -4.89 17.04
C LEU A 116 -5.54 -4.69 15.98
N TRP A 117 -4.68 -5.68 15.79
CA TRP A 117 -3.45 -5.53 15.00
C TRP A 117 -3.54 -6.08 13.57
N LEU A 118 -4.49 -6.96 13.29
CA LEU A 118 -4.69 -7.53 11.94
C LEU A 118 -6.01 -7.06 11.33
N VAL A 119 -7.15 -7.38 11.97
CA VAL A 119 -8.47 -7.21 11.37
C VAL A 119 -8.84 -5.73 11.24
N SER A 120 -8.71 -4.93 12.31
CA SER A 120 -9.12 -3.53 12.28
C SER A 120 -8.31 -2.67 11.28
N PRO A 121 -6.97 -2.77 11.21
CA PRO A 121 -6.18 -2.02 10.23
C PRO A 121 -6.45 -2.47 8.79
N LEU A 122 -6.54 -3.78 8.53
CA LEU A 122 -6.86 -4.28 7.20
C LEU A 122 -8.29 -3.92 6.79
N PHE A 123 -9.26 -3.95 7.72
CA PHE A 123 -10.61 -3.50 7.44
C PHE A 123 -10.66 -2.01 7.07
N CYS A 124 -9.90 -1.16 7.76
CA CYS A 124 -9.73 0.25 7.40
C CYS A 124 -9.15 0.43 5.98
N ILE A 125 -8.10 -0.32 5.64
CA ILE A 125 -7.52 -0.33 4.30
C ILE A 125 -8.55 -0.79 3.26
N LEU A 126 -9.24 -1.90 3.49
CA LEU A 126 -10.22 -2.47 2.56
C LEU A 126 -11.40 -1.53 2.33
N ILE A 127 -11.92 -0.88 3.37
CA ILE A 127 -12.92 0.19 3.27
C ILE A 127 -12.39 1.35 2.43
N THR A 128 -11.15 1.79 2.67
CA THR A 128 -10.56 2.91 1.94
C THR A 128 -10.42 2.58 0.45
N MET A 129 -9.97 1.37 0.14
CA MET A 129 -9.87 0.87 -1.24
C MET A 129 -11.24 0.73 -1.88
N TYR A 130 -12.25 0.28 -1.12
CA TYR A 130 -13.63 0.20 -1.60
C TYR A 130 -14.20 1.59 -1.94
N VAL A 131 -13.94 2.58 -1.09
CA VAL A 131 -14.33 3.97 -1.33
C VAL A 131 -13.64 4.52 -2.58
N LEU A 132 -12.34 4.32 -2.73
CA LEU A 132 -11.56 4.83 -3.87
C LEU A 132 -11.88 4.11 -5.18
N GLY A 133 -12.15 2.80 -5.13
CA GLY A 133 -12.36 1.94 -6.29
C GLY A 133 -13.81 1.86 -6.79
N PHE A 134 -14.79 2.16 -5.93
CA PHE A 134 -16.21 2.04 -6.29
C PHE A 134 -17.04 3.25 -5.86
N GLU A 135 -17.12 3.55 -4.56
CA GLU A 135 -18.06 4.56 -4.06
C GLU A 135 -17.80 5.95 -4.62
N ARG A 136 -16.52 6.31 -4.78
CA ARG A 136 -16.12 7.59 -5.36
C ARG A 136 -16.68 7.79 -6.77
N GLU A 137 -16.61 6.76 -7.62
CA GLU A 137 -17.12 6.83 -8.99
C GLU A 137 -18.64 7.00 -8.99
N VAL A 138 -19.34 6.23 -8.17
CA VAL A 138 -20.80 6.34 -8.00
C VAL A 138 -21.19 7.74 -7.50
N MET A 139 -20.45 8.28 -6.53
CA MET A 139 -20.71 9.60 -5.95
C MET A 139 -20.41 10.73 -6.94
N GLU A 140 -19.32 10.66 -7.70
CA GLU A 140 -18.97 11.64 -8.73
C GLU A 140 -20.03 11.69 -9.83
N GLN A 141 -20.59 10.54 -10.23
CA GLN A 141 -21.66 10.48 -11.24
C GLN A 141 -22.96 11.15 -10.78
N HIS A 142 -23.31 11.07 -9.50
CA HIS A 142 -24.60 11.55 -8.99
C HIS A 142 -24.53 12.93 -8.31
N PHE A 143 -23.38 13.33 -7.76
CA PHE A 143 -23.27 14.46 -6.83
C PHE A 143 -22.02 15.34 -7.03
N SER A 144 -21.38 15.35 -8.20
CA SER A 144 -20.11 16.05 -8.47
C SER A 144 -20.02 17.46 -7.87
N GLU A 145 -20.97 18.36 -8.17
CA GLU A 145 -20.97 19.74 -7.67
C GLU A 145 -21.09 19.83 -6.15
N SER A 146 -21.95 18.98 -5.57
CA SER A 146 -22.16 18.95 -4.12
C SER A 146 -20.93 18.46 -3.37
N ILE A 147 -20.18 17.51 -3.94
CA ILE A 147 -18.93 16.99 -3.38
C ILE A 147 -17.87 18.08 -3.34
N GLN A 148 -17.74 18.87 -4.41
CA GLN A 148 -16.76 19.95 -4.47
C GLN A 148 -17.06 21.07 -3.47
N ALA A 149 -18.35 21.38 -3.27
CA ALA A 149 -18.79 22.41 -2.33
C ALA A 149 -18.71 21.98 -0.85
N HIS A 150 -18.66 20.68 -0.55
CA HIS A 150 -18.70 20.16 0.82
C HIS A 150 -17.30 19.92 1.40
N GLN A 151 -16.98 20.62 2.48
CA GLN A 151 -15.71 20.52 3.21
C GLN A 151 -15.95 20.12 4.67
N PRO A 152 -15.93 18.81 5.00
CA PRO A 152 -16.03 18.36 6.38
C PRO A 152 -14.84 18.81 7.24
N LEU A 153 -15.06 18.93 8.55
CA LEU A 153 -14.06 19.42 9.50
C LEU A 153 -12.74 18.64 9.47
N PHE A 154 -12.82 17.31 9.40
CA PHE A 154 -11.65 16.41 9.39
C PHE A 154 -11.26 15.97 7.97
N SER A 155 -11.64 16.76 6.96
CA SER A 155 -11.22 16.51 5.58
C SER A 155 -9.96 17.29 5.22
N LEU A 156 -9.25 16.81 4.21
CA LEU A 156 -8.11 17.53 3.64
C LEU A 156 -8.58 18.88 3.09
N PRO A 157 -8.00 20.02 3.52
CA PRO A 157 -8.38 21.34 3.02
C PRO A 157 -8.31 21.41 1.49
N ASP A 158 -9.23 22.17 0.89
CA ASP A 158 -9.24 22.40 -0.56
C ASP A 158 -8.01 23.21 -1.01
N ASN A 159 -7.80 23.28 -2.32
CA ASN A 159 -6.65 23.99 -2.89
C ASN A 159 -6.95 25.48 -3.16
N THR A 160 -7.49 26.19 -2.17
CA THR A 160 -7.88 27.61 -2.29
C THR A 160 -7.03 28.54 -1.44
N THR A 161 -7.04 29.82 -1.75
CA THR A 161 -6.35 30.87 -0.97
C THR A 161 -7.18 31.38 0.22
N ARG A 162 -8.34 30.76 0.50
CA ARG A 162 -9.22 31.13 1.61
C ARG A 162 -8.51 30.95 2.95
N THR A 163 -8.79 31.86 3.89
CA THR A 163 -8.23 31.82 5.23
C THR A 163 -8.74 30.62 6.01
N LEU A 164 -7.85 29.93 6.74
CA LEU A 164 -8.21 28.83 7.63
C LEU A 164 -8.93 29.35 8.87
N GLN A 165 -10.13 28.84 9.12
CA GLN A 165 -10.88 29.06 10.36
C GLN A 165 -10.24 28.33 11.54
N LEU A 166 -10.49 28.80 12.75
CA LEU A 166 -9.95 28.20 13.97
C LEU A 166 -10.35 26.72 14.12
N SER A 167 -11.59 26.37 13.80
CA SER A 167 -12.08 24.99 13.80
C SER A 167 -11.26 24.08 12.87
N GLN A 168 -10.93 24.56 11.68
CA GLN A 168 -10.12 23.81 10.70
C GLN A 168 -8.67 23.65 11.17
N LYS A 169 -8.11 24.65 11.87
CA LYS A 169 -6.77 24.56 12.47
C LYS A 169 -6.70 23.48 13.55
N TRP A 170 -7.72 23.40 14.41
CA TRP A 170 -7.89 22.29 15.35
C TRP A 170 -8.09 20.95 14.63
N GLY A 171 -8.89 20.93 13.56
CA GLY A 171 -9.07 19.75 12.73
C GLY A 171 -7.74 19.22 12.16
N ILE A 172 -6.89 20.12 11.64
CA ILE A 172 -5.55 19.79 11.14
C ILE A 172 -4.67 19.25 12.27
N LEU A 173 -4.65 19.89 13.44
CA LEU A 173 -3.87 19.44 14.60
C LEU A 173 -4.24 18.01 14.98
N ILE A 174 -5.54 17.74 15.16
CA ILE A 174 -6.06 16.42 15.57
C ILE A 174 -5.78 15.38 14.49
N VAL A 175 -6.03 15.70 13.23
CA VAL A 175 -5.84 14.74 12.12
C VAL A 175 -4.37 14.40 11.93
N VAL A 176 -3.47 15.37 11.98
CA VAL A 176 -2.03 15.13 11.75
C VAL A 176 -1.39 14.49 12.98
N PHE A 177 -1.42 15.17 14.12
CA PHE A 177 -0.68 14.73 15.31
C PHE A 177 -1.42 13.63 16.07
N GLY A 178 -2.75 13.59 16.02
CA GLY A 178 -3.50 12.47 16.59
C GLY A 178 -3.25 11.17 15.82
N SER A 179 -3.23 11.21 14.48
CA SER A 179 -2.89 10.02 13.68
C SER A 179 -1.43 9.61 13.88
N TRP A 180 -0.51 10.59 13.89
CA TRP A 180 0.91 10.32 14.16
C TRP A 180 1.10 9.66 15.52
N LEU A 181 0.56 10.27 16.59
CA LEU A 181 0.71 9.77 17.96
C LEU A 181 0.14 8.36 18.07
N LEU A 182 -1.10 8.13 17.59
CA LEU A 182 -1.72 6.80 17.68
C LEU A 182 -0.88 5.73 17.00
N ILE A 183 -0.38 5.97 15.78
CA ILE A 183 0.41 4.98 15.05
C ILE A 183 1.80 4.81 15.69
N TYR A 184 2.45 5.91 16.08
CA TYR A 184 3.76 5.90 16.70
C TYR A 184 3.76 5.10 18.01
N GLU A 185 2.81 5.38 18.90
CA GLU A 185 2.64 4.67 20.16
C GLU A 185 2.36 3.17 19.95
N CYS A 186 1.75 2.77 18.83
CA CYS A 186 1.62 1.34 18.52
C CYS A 186 3.00 0.67 18.36
N PHE A 187 3.95 1.32 17.68
CA PHE A 187 5.31 0.77 17.52
C PHE A 187 6.05 0.70 18.84
N ILE A 188 5.92 1.72 19.68
CA ILE A 188 6.51 1.72 21.03
C ILE A 188 5.92 0.59 21.86
N TYR A 189 4.60 0.41 21.79
CA TYR A 189 3.89 -0.62 22.54
C TYR A 189 4.20 -2.05 22.06
N PHE A 190 4.51 -2.27 20.77
CA PHE A 190 4.94 -3.58 20.27
C PHE A 190 6.24 -4.06 20.91
N GLY A 191 7.12 -3.12 21.26
CA GLY A 191 8.44 -3.41 21.79
C GLY A 191 9.41 -3.95 20.73
N ILE A 192 10.58 -4.37 21.19
CA ILE A 192 11.71 -4.77 20.35
C ILE A 192 11.39 -6.10 19.63
N PRO A 193 11.38 -6.16 18.29
CA PRO A 193 11.15 -7.41 17.58
C PRO A 193 12.33 -8.38 17.75
N LYS A 194 12.07 -9.68 17.65
CA LYS A 194 13.08 -10.73 17.88
C LYS A 194 14.28 -10.65 16.93
N ASP A 195 14.06 -10.14 15.73
CA ASP A 195 15.06 -9.99 14.67
C ASP A 195 15.60 -8.56 14.58
N ALA A 196 15.49 -7.79 15.67
CA ALA A 196 15.99 -6.42 15.75
C ALA A 196 17.52 -6.35 15.60
N PHE A 197 17.99 -5.27 14.97
CA PHE A 197 19.39 -4.88 14.97
C PHE A 197 19.55 -3.44 15.43
N PHE A 198 20.69 -3.12 16.04
CA PHE A 198 21.00 -1.77 16.48
C PHE A 198 21.43 -0.90 15.29
N SER A 199 20.83 0.29 15.14
CA SER A 199 21.20 1.22 14.06
C SER A 199 22.54 1.95 14.26
N GLU A 200 23.20 1.72 15.40
CA GLU A 200 24.47 2.35 15.77
C GLU A 200 25.60 2.00 14.79
N ILE A 201 26.37 3.02 14.42
CA ILE A 201 27.62 2.88 13.67
C ILE A 201 28.80 3.40 14.49
N THR A 202 30.04 3.15 14.03
CA THR A 202 31.26 3.53 14.75
C THR A 202 31.39 5.03 15.03
N VAL A 203 30.70 5.89 14.28
CA VAL A 203 30.70 7.34 14.49
C VAL A 203 29.88 7.73 15.73
N ASP A 204 28.82 7.00 16.05
CA ASP A 204 27.90 7.31 17.15
C ASP A 204 28.58 7.25 18.53
N SER A 205 29.57 6.37 18.67
CA SER A 205 30.36 6.25 19.91
C SER A 205 31.28 7.46 20.16
N ARG A 206 31.63 8.22 19.11
CA ARG A 206 32.51 9.40 19.20
C ARG A 206 31.76 10.69 19.49
N ILE A 207 30.45 10.72 19.28
CA ILE A 207 29.63 11.89 19.59
C ILE A 207 29.51 12.01 21.12
N PRO A 208 29.84 13.16 21.74
CA PRO A 208 29.73 13.31 23.18
C PRO A 208 28.27 13.45 23.63
N LEU A 209 27.98 12.96 24.84
CA LEU A 209 26.73 13.28 25.53
C LEU A 209 26.79 14.73 26.02
N ILE A 210 25.89 15.58 25.52
CA ILE A 210 25.72 16.97 25.96
C ILE A 210 24.32 17.12 26.55
N GLU A 211 24.22 16.96 27.87
CA GLU A 211 22.92 16.87 28.55
C GLU A 211 22.05 18.10 28.31
N SER A 212 22.62 19.31 28.39
CA SER A 212 21.89 20.58 28.20
C SER A 212 21.27 20.73 26.80
N SER A 213 21.74 19.97 25.80
CA SER A 213 21.15 19.97 24.46
C SER A 213 19.71 19.41 24.42
N VAL A 214 19.28 18.72 25.48
CA VAL A 214 17.90 18.24 25.67
C VAL A 214 16.86 19.37 25.56
N ILE A 215 17.24 20.62 25.86
CA ILE A 215 16.39 21.80 25.67
C ILE A 215 15.98 21.91 24.20
N PHE A 216 16.94 21.85 23.27
CA PHE A 216 16.66 21.96 21.83
C PHE A 216 15.92 20.75 21.29
N TYR A 217 16.14 19.58 21.87
CA TYR A 217 15.39 18.36 21.55
C TYR A 217 13.90 18.55 21.87
N ASN A 218 13.59 19.05 23.08
CA ASN A 218 12.21 19.19 23.55
C ASN A 218 11.50 20.44 23.03
N LEU A 219 12.22 21.50 22.63
CA LEU A 219 11.62 22.69 22.02
C LEU A 219 10.84 22.39 20.74
N LEU A 220 11.11 21.26 20.09
CA LEU A 220 10.37 20.80 18.92
C LEU A 220 8.87 20.57 19.20
N TYR A 221 8.53 19.96 20.34
CA TYR A 221 7.13 19.61 20.65
C TYR A 221 6.18 20.82 20.67
N PRO A 222 6.45 21.90 21.42
CA PRO A 222 5.58 23.08 21.38
C PRO A 222 5.59 23.76 20.00
N MET A 223 6.72 23.77 19.27
CA MET A 223 6.76 24.31 17.90
C MET A 223 5.86 23.51 16.95
N ALA A 224 5.89 22.18 17.03
CA ALA A 224 5.05 21.33 16.19
C ALA A 224 3.55 21.51 16.50
N ILE A 225 3.18 21.57 17.79
CA ILE A 225 1.78 21.76 18.23
C ILE A 225 1.23 23.13 17.81
N ILE A 226 2.05 24.18 17.83
CA ILE A 226 1.64 25.54 17.42
C ILE A 226 1.52 25.66 15.88
N LEU A 227 2.19 24.80 15.12
CA LEU A 227 2.31 24.91 13.66
C LEU A 227 0.97 25.07 12.92
N PRO A 228 -0.10 24.27 13.17
CA PRO A 228 -1.37 24.46 12.48
C PRO A 228 -1.99 25.84 12.68
N PHE A 229 -1.71 26.49 13.81
CA PHE A 229 -2.28 27.79 14.18
C PHE A 229 -1.61 28.95 13.46
N ILE A 230 -0.37 28.80 12.99
CA ILE A 230 0.34 29.82 12.21
C ILE A 230 0.04 29.73 10.71
N LEU A 231 -0.60 28.66 10.23
CA LEU A 231 -1.00 28.52 8.83
C LEU A 231 -2.08 29.55 8.47
N LYS A 232 -1.92 30.24 7.34
CA LYS A 232 -2.80 31.34 6.93
C LYS A 232 -4.00 30.84 6.13
N ASN A 233 -3.75 30.06 5.09
CA ASN A 233 -4.76 29.69 4.10
C ASN A 233 -4.87 28.18 3.85
N HIS A 234 -5.95 27.78 3.18
CA HIS A 234 -6.26 26.39 2.87
C HIS A 234 -5.14 25.70 2.08
N GLN A 235 -4.52 26.39 1.12
CA GLN A 235 -3.34 25.88 0.40
C GLN A 235 -2.19 25.46 1.32
N GLN A 236 -1.82 26.31 2.30
CA GLN A 236 -0.80 25.99 3.28
C GLN A 236 -1.22 24.85 4.20
N GLY A 237 -2.48 24.85 4.67
CA GLY A 237 -3.06 23.76 5.46
C GLY A 237 -3.02 22.42 4.72
N ARG A 238 -3.46 22.42 3.46
CA ARG A 238 -3.45 21.25 2.58
C ARG A 238 -2.02 20.74 2.36
N ALA A 239 -1.08 21.63 2.06
CA ALA A 239 0.32 21.26 1.87
C ALA A 239 0.90 20.65 3.13
N PHE A 240 0.66 21.24 4.30
CA PHE A 240 1.14 20.73 5.59
C PHE A 240 0.59 19.34 5.91
N VAL A 241 -0.72 19.14 5.73
CA VAL A 241 -1.38 17.85 5.95
C VAL A 241 -0.80 16.78 5.00
N LEU A 242 -0.64 17.11 3.72
CA LEU A 242 -0.06 16.18 2.74
C LEU A 242 1.42 15.88 3.00
N ASP A 243 2.22 16.89 3.35
CA ASP A 243 3.62 16.72 3.73
C ASP A 243 3.72 15.78 4.93
N SER A 244 2.89 16.02 5.95
CA SER A 244 2.87 15.21 7.17
C SER A 244 2.47 13.76 6.90
N PHE A 245 1.38 13.52 6.16
CA PHE A 245 0.93 12.15 5.85
C PHE A 245 1.89 11.39 4.94
N VAL A 246 2.51 12.05 3.95
CA VAL A 246 3.52 11.40 3.11
C VAL A 246 4.76 11.04 3.93
N GLY A 247 5.23 11.95 4.79
CA GLY A 247 6.36 11.67 5.68
C GLY A 247 6.05 10.53 6.66
N MET A 248 4.89 10.57 7.31
CA MET A 248 4.41 9.47 8.16
C MET A 248 4.34 8.14 7.41
N ALA A 249 3.77 8.12 6.19
CA ALA A 249 3.67 6.90 5.41
C ALA A 249 5.05 6.31 5.06
N VAL A 250 6.03 7.16 4.73
CA VAL A 250 7.41 6.73 4.46
C VAL A 250 8.06 6.17 5.73
N ILE A 251 8.01 6.92 6.83
CA ILE A 251 8.69 6.55 8.08
C ILE A 251 8.06 5.31 8.70
N PHE A 252 6.74 5.24 8.83
CA PHE A 252 6.06 4.05 9.37
C PHE A 252 6.22 2.82 8.48
N TYR A 253 6.31 2.99 7.15
CA TYR A 253 6.64 1.87 6.27
C TYR A 253 8.05 1.33 6.55
N CYS A 254 9.03 2.21 6.80
CA CYS A 254 10.35 1.80 7.25
C CYS A 254 10.30 1.07 8.60
N TYR A 255 9.55 1.58 9.60
CA TYR A 255 9.41 0.90 10.89
C TYR A 255 8.78 -0.49 10.75
N LEU A 256 7.84 -0.68 9.83
CA LEU A 256 7.24 -1.99 9.56
C LEU A 256 8.25 -2.96 8.93
N THR A 257 9.11 -2.48 8.02
CA THR A 257 9.92 -3.36 7.16
C THR A 257 11.37 -3.50 7.59
N ILE A 258 11.89 -2.58 8.40
CA ILE A 258 13.28 -2.53 8.85
C ILE A 258 13.28 -2.58 10.39
N PRO A 259 13.70 -3.70 11.00
CA PRO A 259 13.69 -3.87 12.46
C PRO A 259 14.87 -3.19 13.14
N ALA A 260 15.07 -1.91 12.87
CA ALA A 260 16.13 -1.12 13.50
C ALA A 260 15.67 -0.58 14.86
N VAL A 261 16.52 -0.71 15.87
CA VAL A 261 16.29 -0.19 17.23
C VAL A 261 17.50 0.58 17.75
N LEU A 262 17.28 1.38 18.78
CA LEU A 262 18.33 2.11 19.48
C LEU A 262 18.95 1.27 20.59
N ASN A 263 20.22 1.53 20.85
CA ASN A 263 20.90 1.06 22.04
C ASN A 263 21.14 2.28 22.94
N TYR A 264 20.28 2.49 23.93
CA TYR A 264 20.41 3.65 24.80
C TYR A 264 21.67 3.56 25.67
N GLN A 265 22.62 4.45 25.41
CA GLN A 265 23.82 4.59 26.23
C GLN A 265 23.46 5.06 27.64
N ALA A 266 24.08 4.46 28.65
CA ALA A 266 23.86 4.82 30.05
C ALA A 266 24.19 6.30 30.31
N VAL A 267 23.29 6.99 31.00
CA VAL A 267 23.49 8.36 31.47
C VAL A 267 23.68 8.30 32.99
N SER A 268 24.91 8.47 33.47
CA SER A 268 25.29 8.28 34.87
C SER A 268 25.21 9.54 35.73
N SER A 269 24.67 10.62 35.19
CA SER A 269 24.62 11.95 35.81
C SER A 269 23.29 12.17 36.54
N ASP A 270 23.36 12.79 37.71
CA ASP A 270 22.21 13.15 38.53
C ASP A 270 21.66 14.57 38.23
N HIS A 271 22.26 15.26 37.25
CA HIS A 271 21.87 16.60 36.85
C HIS A 271 20.45 16.65 36.28
N PHE A 272 19.80 17.82 36.40
CA PHE A 272 18.43 18.05 35.92
C PHE A 272 18.24 17.65 34.45
N PHE A 273 19.20 17.99 33.58
CA PHE A 273 19.13 17.67 32.15
C PHE A 273 19.27 16.18 31.86
N ALA A 274 20.14 15.46 32.60
CA ALA A 274 20.23 14.01 32.52
C ALA A 274 18.91 13.33 32.89
N LYS A 275 18.26 13.78 33.99
CA LYS A 275 16.93 13.29 34.40
C LYS A 275 15.87 13.55 33.34
N TRP A 276 15.94 14.70 32.66
CA TRP A 276 15.01 15.02 31.56
C TRP A 276 15.22 14.09 30.36
N ILE A 277 16.46 13.77 29.98
CA ILE A 277 16.75 12.78 28.93
C ILE A 277 16.19 11.41 29.32
N LEU A 278 16.49 10.94 30.54
CA LEU A 278 16.03 9.64 31.03
C LEU A 278 14.51 9.53 31.09
N TRP A 279 13.82 10.60 31.51
CA TRP A 279 12.36 10.64 31.49
C TRP A 279 11.80 10.53 30.06
N GLY A 280 12.41 11.24 29.10
CA GLY A 280 12.01 11.14 27.69
C GLY A 280 12.16 9.72 27.15
N ARG A 281 13.30 9.06 27.42
CA ARG A 281 13.55 7.67 27.00
C ARG A 281 12.57 6.67 27.62
N ALA A 282 12.15 6.90 28.85
CA ALA A 282 11.16 6.06 29.52
C ALA A 282 9.77 6.13 28.88
N VAL A 283 9.44 7.22 28.19
CA VAL A 283 8.16 7.42 27.49
C VAL A 283 8.25 7.02 26.02
N ASP A 284 9.40 7.21 25.37
CA ASP A 284 9.59 7.01 23.92
C ASP A 284 10.07 5.60 23.55
N GLY A 285 10.91 4.97 24.36
CA GLY A 285 11.44 3.61 24.12
C GLY A 285 12.48 3.48 22.99
N GLU A 286 13.09 2.31 22.84
CA GLU A 286 14.18 2.06 21.88
C GLU A 286 13.73 1.84 20.43
N THR A 287 12.45 1.55 20.22
CA THR A 287 11.88 1.22 18.91
C THR A 287 11.50 2.47 18.12
N GLY A 288 11.22 2.32 16.83
CA GLY A 288 10.72 3.44 16.04
C GLY A 288 11.74 4.57 15.90
N SER A 289 13.01 4.22 15.67
CA SER A 289 14.11 5.17 15.60
C SER A 289 14.53 5.52 14.16
N LEU A 290 14.43 4.56 13.23
CA LEU A 290 14.94 4.66 11.87
C LEU A 290 13.81 4.66 10.84
N PRO A 291 13.46 5.77 10.18
CA PRO A 291 14.00 7.14 10.32
C PRO A 291 13.55 7.95 11.54
N SER A 292 14.33 8.97 11.95
CA SER A 292 13.97 9.85 13.08
C SER A 292 12.80 10.79 12.75
N PHE A 293 11.69 10.65 13.48
CA PHE A 293 10.56 11.59 13.44
C PHE A 293 10.92 12.97 13.98
N HIS A 294 11.77 13.08 15.02
CA HIS A 294 12.20 14.38 15.56
C HIS A 294 12.88 15.23 14.49
N VAL A 295 13.79 14.63 13.72
CA VAL A 295 14.46 15.31 12.61
C VAL A 295 13.48 15.70 11.51
N PHE A 296 12.56 14.78 11.14
CA PHE A 296 11.53 15.07 10.16
C PHE A 296 10.65 16.26 10.57
N TRP A 297 10.13 16.25 11.80
CA TRP A 297 9.26 17.31 12.33
C TRP A 297 10.00 18.63 12.50
N ALA A 298 11.28 18.62 12.89
CA ALA A 298 12.09 19.84 12.97
C ALA A 298 12.20 20.53 11.61
N LEU A 299 12.44 19.76 10.55
CA LEU A 299 12.52 20.28 9.18
C LEU A 299 11.16 20.75 8.64
N ILE A 300 10.07 20.05 8.98
CA ILE A 300 8.70 20.50 8.68
C ILE A 300 8.38 21.82 9.39
N CYS A 301 8.72 21.94 10.69
CA CYS A 301 8.55 23.17 11.44
C CYS A 301 9.31 24.32 10.77
N TYR A 302 10.60 24.14 10.47
CA TYR A 302 11.38 25.13 9.73
C TYR A 302 10.70 25.57 8.43
N ARG A 303 10.22 24.60 7.64
CA ARG A 303 9.58 24.85 6.34
C ARG A 303 8.39 25.78 6.44
N TYR A 304 7.51 25.60 7.42
CA TYR A 304 6.28 26.39 7.55
C TYR A 304 6.49 27.67 8.37
N TYR A 305 7.30 27.65 9.42
CA TYR A 305 7.61 28.84 10.21
C TYR A 305 8.31 29.91 9.37
N LYS A 306 9.28 29.54 8.51
CA LYS A 306 9.99 30.52 7.67
C LYS A 306 9.09 31.21 6.64
N LEU A 307 7.97 30.58 6.25
CA LEU A 307 6.99 31.18 5.34
C LEU A 307 6.19 32.28 6.03
N GLN A 308 6.00 32.19 7.35
CA GLN A 308 5.27 33.19 8.13
C GLN A 308 6.17 34.27 8.72
N PHE A 309 7.37 33.89 9.14
CA PHE A 309 8.32 34.75 9.83
C PHE A 309 9.61 34.86 9.03
N SER A 310 9.56 35.49 7.86
CA SER A 310 10.70 35.59 6.94
C SER A 310 11.93 36.28 7.57
N ALA A 311 11.71 37.28 8.43
CA ALA A 311 12.76 37.95 9.20
C ALA A 311 13.50 37.01 10.17
N TRP A 312 12.86 35.92 10.60
CA TRP A 312 13.40 34.94 11.54
C TRP A 312 13.99 33.70 10.84
N LYS A 313 14.15 33.73 9.52
CA LYS A 313 14.63 32.57 8.74
C LYS A 313 15.97 32.02 9.23
N LEU A 314 16.94 32.89 9.54
CA LEU A 314 18.26 32.46 10.02
C LEU A 314 18.18 31.91 11.46
N PRO A 315 17.58 32.61 12.44
CA PRO A 315 17.35 32.05 13.77
C PRO A 315 16.63 30.70 13.75
N LEU A 316 15.58 30.55 12.94
CA LEU A 316 14.84 29.29 12.80
C LEU A 316 15.70 28.18 12.19
N ALA A 317 16.58 28.51 11.24
CA ALA A 317 17.52 27.54 10.67
C ALA A 317 18.55 27.07 11.70
N VAL A 318 19.09 28.00 12.49
CA VAL A 318 20.02 27.68 13.59
C VAL A 318 19.32 26.82 14.64
N LEU A 319 18.11 27.18 15.05
CA LEU A 319 17.32 26.38 16.00
C LEU A 319 17.06 24.96 15.47
N THR A 320 16.68 24.82 14.20
CA THR A 320 16.46 23.52 13.56
C THR A 320 17.75 22.69 13.53
N PHE A 321 18.88 23.32 13.21
CA PHE A 321 20.19 22.65 13.25
C PHE A 321 20.53 22.18 14.66
N LEU A 322 20.31 23.01 15.69
CA LEU A 322 20.52 22.65 17.09
C LEU A 322 19.61 21.51 17.55
N THR A 323 18.34 21.46 17.09
CA THR A 323 17.44 20.32 17.35
C THR A 323 17.92 19.04 16.67
N ILE A 324 18.45 19.11 15.44
CA ILE A 324 19.01 17.93 14.76
C ILE A 324 20.28 17.44 15.47
N VAL A 325 21.18 18.35 15.84
CA VAL A 325 22.39 18.01 16.59
C VAL A 325 22.03 17.45 17.97
N SER A 326 21.01 18.00 18.64
CA SER A 326 20.58 17.50 19.94
C SER A 326 20.05 16.08 19.91
N CYS A 327 19.48 15.61 18.79
CA CYS A 327 19.09 14.20 18.63
C CYS A 327 20.30 13.26 18.84
N LEU A 328 21.46 13.66 18.32
CA LEU A 328 22.71 12.91 18.45
C LEU A 328 23.37 13.12 19.82
N THR A 329 23.46 14.36 20.29
CA THR A 329 24.19 14.68 21.54
C THR A 329 23.39 14.34 22.79
N THR A 330 22.08 14.08 22.70
CA THR A 330 21.29 13.45 23.78
C THR A 330 21.32 11.93 23.72
N LYS A 331 21.95 11.35 22.68
CA LYS A 331 22.00 9.90 22.43
C LYS A 331 20.60 9.28 22.31
N ASN A 332 19.63 10.05 21.83
CA ASN A 332 18.26 9.56 21.56
C ASN A 332 18.09 9.12 20.11
N HIS A 333 19.04 9.41 19.23
CA HIS A 333 19.08 8.92 17.86
C HIS A 333 20.52 8.64 17.42
N THR A 334 20.69 7.71 16.49
CA THR A 334 21.96 7.48 15.78
C THR A 334 22.10 8.39 14.58
N LEU A 335 23.31 8.48 14.02
CA LEU A 335 23.57 9.19 12.79
C LEU A 335 22.75 8.63 11.62
N LEU A 336 22.55 7.30 11.59
CA LEU A 336 21.74 6.66 10.55
C LEU A 336 20.27 7.09 10.64
N ASP A 337 19.71 7.17 11.84
CA ASP A 337 18.34 7.67 12.11
C ASP A 337 18.17 9.12 11.66
N VAL A 338 19.16 9.97 11.96
CA VAL A 338 19.15 11.38 11.57
C VAL A 338 19.23 11.54 10.06
N VAL A 339 20.17 10.86 9.40
CA VAL A 339 20.34 10.93 7.94
C VAL A 339 19.09 10.44 7.23
N THR A 340 18.53 9.30 7.67
CA THR A 340 17.30 8.78 7.08
C THR A 340 16.08 9.67 7.37
N GLY A 341 16.04 10.35 8.53
CA GLY A 341 15.01 11.36 8.85
C GLY A 341 15.06 12.57 7.91
N ILE A 342 16.27 13.05 7.58
CA ILE A 342 16.48 14.07 6.55
C ILE A 342 16.03 13.56 5.18
N LEU A 343 16.39 12.32 4.81
CA LEU A 343 15.97 11.72 3.54
C LEU A 343 14.45 11.59 3.45
N ALA A 344 13.76 11.19 4.52
CA ALA A 344 12.30 11.12 4.57
C ALA A 344 11.66 12.50 4.36
N TYR A 345 12.22 13.56 4.97
CA TYR A 345 11.81 14.93 4.71
C TYR A 345 12.02 15.33 3.24
N LEU A 346 13.20 15.04 2.66
CA LEU A 346 13.52 15.35 1.27
C LEU A 346 12.58 14.63 0.29
N LEU A 347 12.33 13.32 0.49
CA LEU A 347 11.37 12.54 -0.30
C LEU A 347 9.97 13.16 -0.23
N THR A 348 9.57 13.64 0.96
CA THR A 348 8.29 14.30 1.19
C THR A 348 8.17 15.61 0.43
N ILE A 349 9.13 16.52 0.57
CA ILE A 349 9.04 17.86 -0.05
C ILE A 349 9.28 17.83 -1.56
N TYR A 350 10.05 16.86 -2.06
CA TYR A 350 10.30 16.65 -3.48
C TYR A 350 9.39 15.57 -4.10
N ARG A 351 8.31 15.15 -3.40
CA ARG A 351 7.41 14.08 -3.90
C ARG A 351 6.86 14.34 -5.30
N GLN A 352 6.46 15.58 -5.60
CA GLN A 352 5.88 15.92 -6.90
C GLN A 352 6.92 15.87 -8.03
N PRO A 353 8.10 16.54 -7.93
CA PRO A 353 9.12 16.40 -8.96
C PRO A 353 9.68 14.96 -9.07
N ILE A 354 9.79 14.22 -7.96
CA ILE A 354 10.17 12.79 -7.99
C ILE A 354 9.12 12.00 -8.78
N TYR A 355 7.84 12.14 -8.43
CA TYR A 355 6.75 11.47 -9.13
C TYR A 355 6.74 11.80 -10.62
N LEU A 356 6.85 13.08 -10.99
CA LEU A 356 6.91 13.50 -12.40
C LEU A 356 8.15 12.94 -13.13
N ARG A 357 9.30 12.83 -12.48
CA ARG A 357 10.49 12.19 -13.07
C ARG A 357 10.28 10.69 -13.27
N LEU A 358 9.66 10.01 -12.30
CA LEU A 358 9.31 8.58 -12.42
C LEU A 358 8.31 8.36 -13.55
N LEU A 359 7.29 9.22 -13.68
CA LEU A 359 6.34 9.17 -14.79
C LEU A 359 7.01 9.41 -16.14
N LYS A 360 7.92 10.40 -16.24
CA LYS A 360 8.73 10.62 -17.45
C LYS A 360 9.60 9.40 -17.78
N GLY A 361 10.14 8.72 -16.77
CA GLY A 361 10.85 7.44 -16.94
C GLY A 361 9.93 6.36 -17.50
N CYS A 362 8.74 6.21 -16.93
CA CYS A 362 7.72 5.28 -17.43
C CYS A 362 7.31 5.62 -18.86
N GLU A 363 7.10 6.89 -19.18
CA GLU A 363 6.75 7.35 -20.53
C GLU A 363 7.86 7.07 -21.55
N ARG A 364 9.13 7.28 -21.18
CA ARG A 364 10.28 6.88 -22.01
C ARG A 364 10.27 5.38 -22.29
N ILE A 365 10.02 4.56 -21.27
CA ILE A 365 9.92 3.09 -21.40
C ILE A 365 8.72 2.74 -22.30
N SER A 366 7.56 3.35 -22.08
CA SER A 366 6.35 3.14 -22.89
C SER A 366 6.55 3.45 -24.37
N ASN A 367 7.46 4.38 -24.69
CA ASN A 367 7.80 4.78 -26.06
C ASN A 367 9.12 4.18 -26.57
N SER A 368 9.69 3.21 -25.85
CA SER A 368 10.98 2.58 -26.17
C SER A 368 10.87 1.32 -27.03
N TRP A 369 9.67 0.99 -27.53
CA TRP A 369 9.45 -0.24 -28.30
C TRP A 369 10.48 -0.36 -29.42
N ARG A 370 11.20 -1.49 -29.45
CA ARG A 370 12.27 -1.73 -30.41
C ARG A 370 12.29 -3.21 -30.79
N GLU A 371 12.50 -3.48 -32.07
CA GLU A 371 12.73 -4.82 -32.60
C GLU A 371 14.11 -4.94 -33.24
N TRP A 372 14.66 -6.14 -33.19
CA TRP A 372 15.87 -6.54 -33.91
C TRP A 372 15.55 -7.78 -34.73
N HIS A 373 15.97 -7.79 -36.00
CA HIS A 373 15.73 -8.90 -36.91
C HIS A 373 17.05 -9.65 -37.16
N PHE A 374 17.04 -10.95 -36.91
CA PHE A 374 18.13 -11.88 -37.19
C PHE A 374 17.59 -12.97 -38.12
N GLY A 375 17.69 -12.72 -39.43
CA GLY A 375 17.13 -13.61 -40.45
C GLY A 375 15.60 -13.72 -40.37
N ARG A 376 15.09 -14.88 -39.92
CA ARG A 376 13.65 -15.14 -39.72
C ARG A 376 13.17 -14.88 -38.29
N VAL A 377 14.11 -14.64 -37.37
CA VAL A 377 13.84 -14.43 -35.95
C VAL A 377 13.77 -12.93 -35.69
N ARG A 378 12.77 -12.49 -34.94
CA ARG A 378 12.68 -11.13 -34.41
C ARG A 378 12.71 -11.17 -32.89
N ILE A 379 13.50 -10.28 -32.30
CA ILE A 379 13.58 -10.05 -30.86
C ILE A 379 12.96 -8.69 -30.56
N ILE A 380 12.10 -8.61 -29.55
CA ILE A 380 11.40 -7.39 -29.13
C ILE A 380 11.78 -7.06 -27.69
N ASN A 381 12.14 -5.80 -27.44
CA ASN A 381 12.72 -5.37 -26.17
C ASN A 381 11.86 -5.62 -24.93
N HIS A 382 10.53 -5.60 -25.06
CA HIS A 382 9.63 -5.85 -23.92
C HIS A 382 9.78 -7.26 -23.32
N GLY A 383 10.33 -8.23 -24.07
CA GLY A 383 10.60 -9.58 -23.58
C GLY A 383 11.65 -9.62 -22.46
N PHE A 384 12.63 -8.72 -22.48
CA PHE A 384 13.68 -8.66 -21.45
C PHE A 384 13.10 -8.36 -20.07
N TYR A 385 12.12 -7.44 -19.96
CA TYR A 385 11.46 -7.19 -18.67
C TYR A 385 10.74 -8.42 -18.14
N ALA A 386 10.06 -9.18 -19.01
CA ALA A 386 9.43 -10.41 -18.59
C ALA A 386 10.46 -11.45 -18.11
N ALA A 387 11.59 -11.56 -18.83
CA ALA A 387 12.69 -12.45 -18.49
C ALA A 387 13.35 -12.09 -17.15
N ILE A 388 13.57 -10.80 -16.86
CA ILE A 388 14.03 -10.33 -15.55
C ILE A 388 13.03 -10.70 -14.46
N GLY A 389 11.73 -10.51 -14.71
CA GLY A 389 10.68 -10.91 -13.77
C GLY A 389 10.70 -12.41 -13.47
N GLY A 390 10.77 -13.24 -14.52
CA GLY A 390 10.89 -14.68 -14.40
C GLY A 390 12.16 -15.12 -13.66
N PHE A 391 13.29 -14.49 -13.95
CA PHE A 391 14.56 -14.70 -13.25
C PHE A 391 14.43 -14.39 -11.76
N CYS A 392 13.93 -13.21 -11.39
CA CYS A 392 13.75 -12.83 -9.99
C CYS A 392 12.83 -13.81 -9.25
N GLY A 393 11.70 -14.21 -9.87
CA GLY A 393 10.79 -15.19 -9.30
C GLY A 393 11.44 -16.56 -9.12
N PHE A 394 12.21 -17.02 -10.10
CA PHE A 394 12.97 -18.27 -10.03
C PHE A 394 14.01 -18.23 -8.89
N MET A 395 14.75 -17.12 -8.76
CA MET A 395 15.75 -16.95 -7.70
C MET A 395 15.12 -16.92 -6.31
N ILE A 396 13.94 -16.31 -6.14
CA ILE A 396 13.23 -16.29 -4.86
C ILE A 396 12.72 -17.68 -4.49
N MET A 397 12.08 -18.40 -5.42
CA MET A 397 11.64 -19.77 -5.15
C MET A 397 12.85 -20.68 -4.87
N GLY A 398 13.92 -20.53 -5.65
CA GLY A 398 15.15 -21.31 -5.48
C GLY A 398 15.93 -20.99 -4.22
N TYR A 399 15.84 -19.76 -3.69
CA TYR A 399 16.39 -19.44 -2.38
C TYR A 399 15.83 -20.37 -1.30
N PHE A 400 14.53 -20.68 -1.34
CA PHE A 400 13.87 -21.58 -0.39
C PHE A 400 13.92 -23.06 -0.79
N LEU A 401 14.02 -23.37 -2.09
CA LEU A 401 14.12 -24.74 -2.63
C LEU A 401 15.37 -24.92 -3.50
N PRO A 402 16.60 -24.84 -2.92
CA PRO A 402 17.83 -24.85 -3.70
C PRO A 402 18.10 -26.18 -4.40
N GLU A 403 17.61 -27.30 -3.83
CA GLU A 403 17.85 -28.65 -4.34
C GLU A 403 16.74 -29.16 -5.27
N GLN A 404 15.54 -28.58 -5.21
CA GLN A 404 14.35 -29.07 -5.93
C GLN A 404 14.11 -28.30 -7.24
N LEU A 405 15.12 -28.15 -8.08
CA LEU A 405 15.05 -27.38 -9.35
C LEU A 405 13.84 -27.77 -10.23
N TRP A 406 13.49 -29.06 -10.26
CA TRP A 406 12.35 -29.54 -11.05
C TRP A 406 11.03 -28.89 -10.64
N VAL A 407 10.84 -28.57 -9.34
CA VAL A 407 9.65 -27.87 -8.81
C VAL A 407 9.58 -26.46 -9.36
N LEU A 408 10.72 -25.74 -9.36
CA LEU A 408 10.80 -24.36 -9.86
C LEU A 408 10.43 -24.31 -11.35
N TYR A 409 11.00 -25.22 -12.15
CA TYR A 409 10.66 -25.33 -13.57
C TYR A 409 9.21 -25.75 -13.78
N ALA A 410 8.67 -26.70 -13.01
CA ALA A 410 7.28 -27.12 -13.12
C ALA A 410 6.31 -25.97 -12.84
N ILE A 411 6.52 -25.23 -11.75
CA ILE A 411 5.73 -24.02 -11.41
C ILE A 411 5.84 -22.97 -12.51
N GLY A 412 7.05 -22.68 -12.95
CA GLY A 412 7.32 -21.69 -13.98
C GLY A 412 6.66 -22.00 -15.33
N ILE A 413 6.84 -23.23 -15.81
CA ILE A 413 6.26 -23.71 -17.08
C ILE A 413 4.74 -23.76 -17.00
N ALA A 414 4.17 -24.28 -15.91
CA ALA A 414 2.72 -24.36 -15.74
C ALA A 414 2.06 -22.98 -15.73
N GLY A 415 2.69 -21.99 -15.07
CA GLY A 415 2.22 -20.60 -15.11
C GLY A 415 2.19 -20.04 -16.53
N PHE A 416 3.22 -20.33 -17.33
CA PHE A 416 3.28 -19.88 -18.73
C PHE A 416 2.26 -20.56 -19.64
N VAL A 417 2.14 -21.89 -19.52
CA VAL A 417 1.18 -22.69 -20.27
C VAL A 417 -0.25 -22.25 -19.91
N GLY A 418 -0.54 -22.11 -18.61
CA GLY A 418 -1.82 -21.62 -18.14
C GLY A 418 -2.14 -20.22 -18.65
N ALA A 419 -1.17 -19.30 -18.63
CA ALA A 419 -1.33 -17.96 -19.17
C ALA A 419 -1.65 -17.95 -20.67
N GLY A 420 -0.96 -18.80 -21.44
CA GLY A 420 -1.19 -18.95 -22.88
C GLY A 420 -2.54 -19.59 -23.22
N LEU A 421 -2.97 -20.60 -22.46
CA LEU A 421 -4.27 -21.27 -22.62
C LEU A 421 -5.43 -20.32 -22.30
N TRP A 422 -5.37 -19.62 -21.17
CA TRP A 422 -6.39 -18.68 -20.77
C TRP A 422 -6.60 -17.58 -21.80
N ALA A 423 -5.52 -16.98 -22.28
CA ALA A 423 -5.60 -15.89 -23.24
C ALA A 423 -6.19 -16.33 -24.58
N GLN A 424 -6.10 -17.62 -24.92
CA GLN A 424 -6.72 -18.18 -26.12
C GLN A 424 -8.18 -18.53 -25.92
N LEU A 425 -8.50 -19.19 -24.81
CA LEU A 425 -9.83 -19.74 -24.56
C LEU A 425 -10.82 -18.67 -24.09
N VAL A 426 -10.33 -17.67 -23.35
CA VAL A 426 -11.17 -16.65 -22.68
C VAL A 426 -11.04 -15.29 -23.33
N GLU A 427 -9.80 -14.84 -23.59
CA GLU A 427 -9.53 -13.48 -24.11
C GLU A 427 -9.40 -13.42 -25.63
N GLY A 428 -9.66 -14.55 -26.32
CA GLY A 428 -9.36 -14.77 -27.73
C GLY A 428 -9.71 -13.59 -28.63
N SER A 429 -8.67 -12.88 -29.10
CA SER A 429 -8.79 -11.82 -30.10
C SER A 429 -8.10 -12.27 -31.38
N HIS A 430 -8.80 -12.18 -32.53
CA HIS A 430 -8.20 -12.41 -33.85
C HIS A 430 -7.00 -11.48 -34.14
N LEU A 431 -6.80 -10.43 -33.33
CA LEU A 431 -5.74 -9.44 -33.48
C LEU A 431 -4.46 -9.80 -32.70
N LEU A 432 -4.50 -10.73 -31.75
CA LEU A 432 -3.34 -11.07 -30.91
C LEU A 432 -2.91 -12.53 -31.14
N LEU A 433 -1.75 -12.72 -31.78
CA LEU A 433 -1.33 -14.04 -32.30
C LEU A 433 -0.64 -14.95 -31.26
N ARG A 434 -0.11 -14.39 -30.15
CA ARG A 434 0.37 -15.14 -28.97
C ARG A 434 0.12 -14.33 -27.66
N PRO A 435 -1.13 -14.24 -27.19
CA PRO A 435 -1.48 -13.50 -25.97
C PRO A 435 -1.21 -14.35 -24.72
N PHE A 436 -1.06 -13.68 -23.57
CA PHE A 436 -0.87 -14.32 -22.25
C PHE A 436 -1.69 -13.57 -21.20
N GLY A 437 -2.46 -14.31 -20.41
CA GLY A 437 -3.38 -13.78 -19.41
C GLY A 437 -2.92 -14.10 -17.99
N TYR A 438 -3.05 -13.13 -17.08
CA TYR A 438 -2.60 -13.29 -15.69
C TYR A 438 -3.35 -14.39 -14.94
N TYR A 439 -4.68 -14.43 -15.02
CA TYR A 439 -5.48 -15.42 -14.31
C TYR A 439 -5.21 -16.85 -14.79
N GLY A 440 -4.88 -17.02 -16.07
CA GLY A 440 -4.38 -18.29 -16.59
C GLY A 440 -3.11 -18.76 -15.90
N SER A 441 -2.17 -17.84 -15.64
CA SER A 441 -0.96 -18.14 -14.88
C SER A 441 -1.29 -18.60 -13.47
N VAL A 442 -2.19 -17.89 -12.78
CA VAL A 442 -2.63 -18.25 -11.41
C VAL A 442 -3.24 -19.64 -11.37
N ILE A 443 -4.12 -19.97 -12.33
CA ILE A 443 -4.73 -21.30 -12.43
C ILE A 443 -3.67 -22.37 -12.72
N GLY A 444 -2.79 -22.14 -13.70
CA GLY A 444 -1.72 -23.08 -14.05
C GLY A 444 -0.78 -23.37 -12.87
N VAL A 445 -0.38 -22.32 -12.15
CA VAL A 445 0.44 -22.45 -10.93
C VAL A 445 -0.33 -23.19 -9.83
N ALA A 446 -1.60 -22.85 -9.58
CA ALA A 446 -2.40 -23.53 -8.56
C ALA A 446 -2.56 -25.02 -8.85
N VAL A 447 -2.82 -25.40 -10.11
CA VAL A 447 -2.95 -26.80 -10.53
C VAL A 447 -1.65 -27.57 -10.31
N VAL A 448 -0.50 -27.02 -10.73
CA VAL A 448 0.77 -27.73 -10.57
C VAL A 448 1.23 -27.77 -9.12
N ILE A 449 0.98 -26.73 -8.32
CA ILE A 449 1.23 -26.76 -6.88
C ILE A 449 0.39 -27.85 -6.22
N GLY A 450 -0.90 -27.95 -6.56
CA GLY A 450 -1.76 -29.01 -6.08
C GLY A 450 -1.25 -30.39 -6.47
N ALA A 451 -0.84 -30.58 -7.72
CA ALA A 451 -0.26 -31.84 -8.18
C ALA A 451 1.03 -32.20 -7.43
N ILE A 452 1.97 -31.25 -7.28
CA ILE A 452 3.22 -31.48 -6.55
C ILE A 452 2.93 -31.84 -5.09
N ALA A 453 2.01 -31.13 -4.43
CA ALA A 453 1.64 -31.41 -3.05
C ALA A 453 0.92 -32.77 -2.86
N LEU A 454 0.25 -33.28 -3.91
CA LEU A 454 -0.41 -34.59 -3.88
C LEU A 454 0.56 -35.75 -4.16
N PHE A 455 1.61 -35.51 -4.96
CA PHE A 455 2.53 -36.55 -5.45
C PHE A 455 3.95 -36.44 -4.90
N SER A 456 4.22 -35.54 -3.95
CA SER A 456 5.50 -35.38 -3.27
C SER A 456 5.31 -34.97 -1.81
N ASP A 457 6.35 -35.06 -0.99
CA ASP A 457 6.32 -34.67 0.42
C ASP A 457 6.35 -33.14 0.65
N ILE A 458 6.35 -32.34 -0.42
CA ILE A 458 6.42 -30.88 -0.31
C ILE A 458 5.04 -30.33 0.02
N GLN A 459 4.94 -29.67 1.17
CA GLN A 459 3.67 -29.13 1.66
C GLN A 459 3.11 -28.03 0.74
N VAL A 460 1.80 -28.07 0.50
CA VAL A 460 1.10 -27.10 -0.36
C VAL A 460 1.33 -25.65 0.08
N TRP A 461 1.26 -25.37 1.39
CA TRP A 461 1.46 -24.03 1.93
C TRP A 461 2.88 -23.51 1.71
N TYR A 462 3.86 -24.42 1.72
CA TYR A 462 5.24 -24.07 1.42
C TYR A 462 5.36 -23.56 -0.01
N LEU A 463 4.80 -24.32 -0.97
CA LEU A 463 4.78 -23.96 -2.38
C LEU A 463 4.00 -22.67 -2.67
N THR A 464 2.84 -22.47 -2.04
CA THR A 464 2.04 -21.24 -2.24
C THR A 464 2.72 -20.02 -1.62
N ALA A 465 3.39 -20.15 -0.48
CA ALA A 465 4.09 -19.04 0.17
C ALA A 465 5.28 -18.56 -0.66
N ILE A 466 6.13 -19.48 -1.16
CA ILE A 466 7.25 -19.11 -2.04
C ILE A 466 6.75 -18.55 -3.38
N ALA A 467 5.64 -19.06 -3.91
CA ALA A 467 5.02 -18.54 -5.12
C ALA A 467 4.45 -17.12 -4.90
N ALA A 468 3.84 -16.86 -3.75
CA ALA A 468 3.34 -15.53 -3.37
C ALA A 468 4.49 -14.51 -3.26
N LEU A 469 5.61 -14.89 -2.61
CA LEU A 469 6.81 -14.06 -2.54
C LEU A 469 7.40 -13.78 -3.92
N ALA A 470 7.48 -14.80 -4.79
CA ALA A 470 7.99 -14.67 -6.15
C ALA A 470 7.05 -13.85 -7.05
N ALA A 471 5.74 -13.89 -6.81
CA ALA A 471 4.75 -13.20 -7.63
C ALA A 471 4.92 -11.68 -7.63
N SER A 472 5.30 -11.06 -6.50
CA SER A 472 5.51 -9.61 -6.41
C SER A 472 6.58 -9.09 -7.39
N PRO A 473 7.84 -9.59 -7.39
CA PRO A 473 8.84 -9.14 -8.37
C PRO A 473 8.52 -9.59 -9.81
N ILE A 474 7.88 -10.76 -10.02
CA ILE A 474 7.40 -11.15 -11.35
C ILE A 474 6.42 -10.09 -11.89
N GLN A 475 5.45 -9.67 -11.08
CA GLN A 475 4.46 -8.66 -11.44
C GLN A 475 5.11 -7.28 -11.62
N PHE A 476 6.01 -6.89 -10.72
CA PHE A 476 6.77 -5.64 -10.82
C PHE A 476 7.40 -5.48 -12.20
N TRP A 477 8.20 -6.45 -12.63
CA TRP A 477 8.85 -6.43 -13.94
C TRP A 477 7.86 -6.68 -15.10
N GLY A 478 6.82 -7.48 -14.88
CA GLY A 478 5.72 -7.67 -15.83
C GLY A 478 5.02 -6.36 -16.21
N ARG A 479 4.94 -5.37 -15.30
CA ARG A 479 4.37 -4.05 -15.60
C ARG A 479 5.29 -3.18 -16.45
N PHE A 480 6.61 -3.35 -16.39
CA PHE A 480 7.53 -2.71 -17.36
C PHE A 480 7.32 -3.23 -18.77
N ARG A 481 7.10 -4.55 -18.93
CA ARG A 481 6.62 -5.12 -20.21
C ARG A 481 5.31 -4.48 -20.64
N CYS A 482 4.35 -4.31 -19.71
CA CYS A 482 3.06 -3.68 -20.02
C CYS A 482 3.21 -2.23 -20.50
N LEU A 483 4.14 -1.46 -19.93
CA LEU A 483 4.49 -0.11 -20.40
C LEU A 483 4.91 -0.14 -21.87
N VAL A 484 5.90 -0.96 -22.24
CA VAL A 484 6.38 -1.02 -23.64
C VAL A 484 5.30 -1.51 -24.61
N GLN A 485 4.45 -2.44 -24.19
CA GLN A 485 3.36 -2.95 -25.03
C GLN A 485 2.16 -2.00 -25.12
N GLY A 486 1.98 -1.11 -24.14
CA GLY A 486 0.79 -0.29 -24.00
C GLY A 486 -0.47 -1.06 -23.57
N CYS A 487 -0.33 -2.14 -22.80
CA CYS A 487 -1.46 -2.83 -22.17
C CYS A 487 -1.63 -2.45 -20.69
N CYS A 488 -2.76 -2.81 -20.09
CA CYS A 488 -3.14 -2.48 -18.71
C CYS A 488 -3.14 -0.96 -18.43
N HIS A 489 -3.42 -0.14 -19.44
CA HIS A 489 -3.34 1.31 -19.36
C HIS A 489 -4.56 1.94 -18.67
N GLY A 490 -4.38 3.15 -18.17
CA GLY A 490 -5.44 3.95 -17.58
C GLY A 490 -6.41 4.53 -18.59
N LYS A 491 -7.53 5.06 -18.10
CA LYS A 491 -8.44 5.94 -18.85
C LYS A 491 -7.83 7.35 -19.00
N PRO A 492 -8.31 8.18 -19.93
CA PRO A 492 -7.88 9.57 -20.05
C PRO A 492 -8.01 10.34 -18.75
N THR A 493 -7.08 11.25 -18.49
CA THR A 493 -7.04 12.00 -17.24
C THR A 493 -6.44 13.40 -17.39
N GLU A 494 -6.87 14.30 -16.50
CA GLU A 494 -6.33 15.66 -16.39
C GLU A 494 -5.17 15.75 -15.38
N ILE A 495 -5.00 14.75 -14.51
CA ILE A 495 -3.88 14.72 -13.57
C ILE A 495 -2.60 14.22 -14.24
N ALA A 496 -1.45 14.39 -13.60
CA ALA A 496 -0.18 13.90 -14.12
C ALA A 496 -0.22 12.37 -14.41
N GLY A 497 -0.05 12.03 -15.68
CA GLY A 497 -0.12 10.66 -16.21
C GLY A 497 1.01 10.34 -17.18
N ILE A 498 0.76 9.39 -18.10
CA ILE A 498 1.72 8.94 -19.12
C ILE A 498 1.09 8.99 -20.51
N CYS A 499 1.88 9.39 -21.51
CA CYS A 499 1.46 9.45 -22.92
C CYS A 499 2.14 8.37 -23.78
N PHE A 500 1.38 7.80 -24.72
CA PHE A 500 1.88 6.80 -25.65
C PHE A 500 1.89 7.35 -27.08
N HIS A 501 3.05 7.37 -27.72
CA HIS A 501 3.28 7.87 -29.07
C HIS A 501 3.71 6.79 -30.04
N HIS A 502 4.34 5.70 -29.56
CA HIS A 502 4.86 4.65 -30.40
C HIS A 502 3.75 3.93 -31.20
N PRO A 503 3.86 3.79 -32.54
CA PRO A 503 2.77 3.27 -33.38
C PRO A 503 2.39 1.81 -33.08
N LYS A 504 3.33 1.00 -32.58
CA LYS A 504 3.06 -0.39 -32.16
C LYS A 504 2.49 -0.55 -30.74
N SER A 505 2.34 0.54 -29.98
CA SER A 505 1.66 0.49 -28.68
C SER A 505 0.19 0.10 -28.85
N ARG A 506 -0.33 -0.78 -27.99
CA ARG A 506 -1.74 -1.16 -27.99
C ARG A 506 -2.67 0.01 -27.65
N VAL A 507 -2.20 1.01 -26.90
CA VAL A 507 -2.92 2.27 -26.68
C VAL A 507 -3.25 2.94 -28.02
N ASN A 508 -2.31 2.89 -28.96
CA ASN A 508 -2.46 3.54 -30.26
C ASN A 508 -3.23 2.67 -31.24
N LYS A 509 -2.91 1.36 -31.29
CA LYS A 509 -3.55 0.41 -32.22
C LYS A 509 -4.99 0.04 -31.84
N LEU A 510 -5.30 -0.08 -30.55
CA LEU A 510 -6.60 -0.60 -30.08
C LEU A 510 -7.50 0.50 -29.50
N ALA A 511 -6.95 1.42 -28.70
CA ALA A 511 -7.75 2.47 -28.05
C ALA A 511 -7.79 3.79 -28.84
N GLY A 512 -6.89 4.00 -29.80
CA GLY A 512 -6.82 5.23 -30.59
C GLY A 512 -6.35 6.46 -29.80
N TRP A 513 -5.71 6.27 -28.65
CA TRP A 513 -5.34 7.35 -27.70
C TRP A 513 -3.89 7.82 -27.84
N LYS A 514 -3.45 8.03 -29.08
CA LYS A 514 -2.09 8.51 -29.35
C LYS A 514 -1.87 9.90 -28.78
N GLY A 515 -0.85 10.03 -27.92
CA GLY A 515 -0.48 11.28 -27.25
C GLY A 515 -1.48 11.78 -26.22
N VAL A 516 -2.52 10.99 -25.89
CA VAL A 516 -3.47 11.32 -24.82
C VAL A 516 -2.84 11.01 -23.47
N ASN A 517 -3.03 11.89 -22.50
CA ASN A 517 -2.58 11.69 -21.13
C ASN A 517 -3.48 10.69 -20.40
N LEU A 518 -2.91 9.56 -19.97
CA LEU A 518 -3.64 8.46 -19.33
C LEU A 518 -3.23 8.30 -17.87
N TYR A 519 -4.15 7.81 -17.03
CA TYR A 519 -3.79 7.39 -15.67
C TYR A 519 -2.63 6.38 -15.73
N PRO A 520 -1.56 6.56 -14.93
CA PRO A 520 -0.39 5.70 -14.97
C PRO A 520 -0.61 4.44 -14.14
N THR A 521 -1.66 3.65 -14.47
CA THR A 521 -2.05 2.44 -13.73
C THR A 521 -0.91 1.43 -13.65
N GLN A 522 -0.11 1.28 -14.70
CA GLN A 522 1.06 0.39 -14.67
C GLN A 522 2.09 0.85 -13.64
N PHE A 523 2.34 2.15 -13.49
CA PHE A 523 3.23 2.69 -12.45
C PHE A 523 2.68 2.42 -11.05
N TYR A 524 1.37 2.59 -10.84
CA TYR A 524 0.75 2.26 -9.57
C TYR A 524 0.95 0.77 -9.22
N SER A 525 0.76 -0.13 -10.20
CA SER A 525 1.04 -1.56 -10.01
C SER A 525 2.51 -1.86 -9.71
N ILE A 526 3.45 -1.16 -10.35
CA ILE A 526 4.89 -1.28 -10.06
C ILE A 526 5.14 -0.94 -8.58
N ALA A 527 4.64 0.21 -8.13
CA ALA A 527 4.81 0.64 -6.74
C ALA A 527 4.16 -0.33 -5.75
N ALA A 528 2.93 -0.77 -6.00
CA ALA A 528 2.22 -1.69 -5.11
C ALA A 528 2.93 -3.03 -4.94
N ASN A 529 3.44 -3.61 -6.04
CA ASN A 529 4.18 -4.88 -5.97
C ASN A 529 5.54 -4.72 -5.29
N PHE A 530 6.21 -3.58 -5.47
CA PHE A 530 7.45 -3.26 -4.75
C PHE A 530 7.22 -3.24 -3.24
N PHE A 531 6.23 -2.47 -2.76
CA PHE A 531 5.96 -2.37 -1.33
C PHE A 531 5.42 -3.67 -0.73
N THR A 532 4.57 -4.38 -1.48
CA THR A 532 4.05 -5.69 -1.03
C THR A 532 5.17 -6.70 -0.81
N PHE A 533 6.18 -6.73 -1.69
CA PHE A 533 7.31 -7.67 -1.56
C PHE A 533 8.02 -7.54 -0.21
N PHE A 534 8.38 -6.33 0.22
CA PHE A 534 9.10 -6.16 1.49
C PHE A 534 8.20 -6.39 2.70
N ILE A 535 6.90 -6.13 2.62
CA ILE A 535 5.95 -6.51 3.67
C ILE A 535 5.90 -8.04 3.81
N LEU A 536 5.80 -8.77 2.69
CA LEU A 536 5.81 -10.23 2.73
C LEU A 536 7.14 -10.78 3.22
N TRP A 537 8.25 -10.18 2.79
CA TRP A 537 9.57 -10.53 3.29
C TRP A 537 9.70 -10.28 4.79
N ARG A 538 9.12 -9.18 5.30
CA ARG A 538 9.05 -8.93 6.75
C ARG A 538 8.30 -10.04 7.48
N PHE A 539 7.20 -10.56 6.91
CA PHE A 539 6.52 -11.70 7.51
C PHE A 539 7.36 -12.98 7.50
N VAL A 540 8.26 -13.16 6.52
CA VAL A 540 9.27 -14.23 6.57
C VAL A 540 10.21 -14.03 7.75
N THR A 541 10.74 -12.81 7.94
CA THR A 541 11.70 -12.57 9.03
C THR A 541 11.10 -12.63 10.42
N LEU A 542 9.80 -12.35 10.52
CA LEU A 542 8.99 -12.54 11.73
C LEU A 542 8.52 -13.99 11.94
N GLU A 543 8.93 -14.93 11.08
CA GLU A 543 8.55 -16.34 11.15
C GLU A 543 7.03 -16.56 11.15
N MET A 544 6.30 -15.76 10.36
CA MET A 544 4.86 -15.91 10.24
C MET A 544 4.50 -17.20 9.49
N PRO A 545 3.31 -17.80 9.75
CA PRO A 545 2.87 -19.00 9.06
C PRO A 545 2.83 -18.86 7.52
N LEU A 546 3.16 -19.93 6.81
CA LEU A 546 3.17 -20.01 5.34
C LEU A 546 1.84 -19.59 4.69
N SER A 547 0.75 -20.08 5.26
CA SER A 547 -0.63 -19.76 4.89
C SER A 547 -0.96 -18.28 5.11
N PHE A 548 -0.41 -17.67 6.16
CA PHE A 548 -0.53 -16.24 6.46
C PHE A 548 0.18 -15.39 5.40
N ILE A 549 1.41 -15.73 5.03
CA ILE A 549 2.16 -15.04 3.96
C ILE A 549 1.39 -15.11 2.63
N THR A 550 0.89 -16.30 2.29
CA THR A 550 0.05 -16.51 1.09
C THR A 550 -1.21 -15.64 1.13
N GLY A 551 -1.92 -15.64 2.27
CA GLY A 551 -3.14 -14.88 2.44
C GLY A 551 -2.94 -13.37 2.39
N MET A 552 -1.88 -12.87 3.01
CA MET A 552 -1.53 -11.44 2.98
C MET A 552 -1.18 -10.95 1.58
N TYR A 553 -0.49 -11.76 0.75
CA TYR A 553 -0.29 -11.43 -0.66
C TYR A 553 -1.63 -11.25 -1.38
N LEU A 554 -2.55 -12.20 -1.22
CA LEU A 554 -3.87 -12.17 -1.86
C LEU A 554 -4.72 -10.97 -1.40
N ILE A 555 -4.67 -10.62 -0.13
CA ILE A 555 -5.37 -9.45 0.44
C ILE A 555 -4.77 -8.15 -0.11
N LEU A 556 -3.46 -7.94 0.01
CA LEU A 556 -2.80 -6.70 -0.37
C LEU A 556 -2.87 -6.47 -1.88
N ASN A 557 -2.55 -7.50 -2.67
CA ASN A 557 -2.63 -7.43 -4.13
C ASN A 557 -4.08 -7.26 -4.60
N GLY A 558 -5.04 -7.98 -3.99
CA GLY A 558 -6.47 -7.82 -4.29
C GLY A 558 -6.99 -6.41 -3.98
N ALA A 559 -6.67 -5.88 -2.80
CA ALA A 559 -7.08 -4.53 -2.39
C ALA A 559 -6.56 -3.46 -3.35
N PHE A 560 -5.30 -3.54 -3.74
CA PHE A 560 -4.71 -2.63 -4.71
C PHE A 560 -5.32 -2.80 -6.12
N ARG A 561 -5.49 -4.04 -6.58
CA ARG A 561 -6.08 -4.35 -7.89
C ARG A 561 -7.51 -3.82 -8.02
N PHE A 562 -8.28 -3.84 -6.94
CA PHE A 562 -9.64 -3.31 -6.89
C PHE A 562 -9.69 -1.81 -7.25
N VAL A 563 -8.76 -1.02 -6.72
CA VAL A 563 -8.65 0.42 -7.02
C VAL A 563 -8.05 0.67 -8.39
N GLU A 564 -6.96 -0.04 -8.74
CA GLU A 564 -6.34 0.11 -10.05
C GLU A 564 -7.35 -0.13 -11.18
N GLU A 565 -8.22 -1.13 -11.01
CA GLU A 565 -9.22 -1.49 -12.00
C GLU A 565 -10.24 -0.38 -12.26
N SER A 566 -10.59 0.47 -11.29
CA SER A 566 -11.50 1.61 -11.52
C SER A 566 -10.88 2.71 -12.38
N LEU A 567 -9.54 2.74 -12.44
CA LEU A 567 -8.75 3.70 -13.21
C LEU A 567 -8.39 3.20 -14.61
N ARG A 568 -8.58 1.91 -14.92
CA ARG A 568 -8.24 1.34 -16.23
C ARG A 568 -9.12 1.90 -17.35
N GLY A 569 -8.55 1.97 -18.55
CA GLY A 569 -9.21 2.44 -19.77
C GLY A 569 -9.38 1.36 -20.83
N GLU A 570 -9.19 0.08 -20.49
CA GLU A 570 -9.29 -1.02 -21.46
C GLU A 570 -10.77 -1.29 -21.80
N PRO A 571 -11.20 -1.08 -23.06
CA PRO A 571 -12.62 -1.17 -23.45
C PRO A 571 -13.20 -2.59 -23.38
N GLN A 572 -12.34 -3.59 -23.19
CA GLN A 572 -12.68 -5.01 -23.23
C GLN A 572 -13.20 -5.56 -21.90
N THR A 573 -13.11 -4.80 -20.79
CA THR A 573 -13.51 -5.30 -19.47
C THR A 573 -15.03 -5.17 -19.26
N PRO A 574 -15.79 -6.28 -19.16
CA PRO A 574 -17.22 -6.22 -18.93
C PRO A 574 -17.55 -5.74 -17.51
N TYR A 575 -18.70 -5.07 -17.38
CA TYR A 575 -19.32 -4.74 -16.10
C TYR A 575 -20.29 -5.85 -15.68
N PHE A 576 -20.24 -6.23 -14.40
CA PHE A 576 -21.16 -7.15 -13.76
C PHE A 576 -21.63 -6.53 -12.44
N LEU A 577 -22.95 -6.42 -12.25
CA LEU A 577 -23.56 -5.84 -11.04
C LEU A 577 -23.00 -4.47 -10.61
N GLY A 578 -22.71 -3.58 -11.58
CA GLY A 578 -22.23 -2.22 -11.32
C GLY A 578 -20.72 -2.09 -11.09
N MET A 579 -19.97 -3.19 -11.09
CA MET A 579 -18.50 -3.19 -10.99
C MET A 579 -17.87 -3.92 -12.17
N ARG A 580 -16.59 -3.67 -12.44
CA ARG A 580 -15.84 -4.41 -13.47
C ARG A 580 -15.59 -5.85 -13.01
N VAL A 581 -15.58 -6.83 -13.92
CA VAL A 581 -15.36 -8.25 -13.56
C VAL A 581 -14.06 -8.46 -12.77
N TYR A 582 -12.98 -7.73 -13.10
CA TYR A 582 -11.72 -7.83 -12.36
C TYR A 582 -11.80 -7.26 -10.93
N GLN A 583 -12.73 -6.36 -10.62
CA GLN A 583 -12.98 -5.92 -9.24
C GLN A 583 -13.63 -7.05 -8.42
N TRP A 584 -14.51 -7.85 -9.02
CA TRP A 584 -15.06 -9.05 -8.37
C TRP A 584 -13.99 -10.11 -8.10
N LEU A 585 -13.10 -10.35 -9.06
CA LEU A 585 -11.97 -11.26 -8.86
C LEU A 585 -11.00 -10.76 -7.79
N ALA A 586 -10.81 -9.44 -7.68
CA ALA A 586 -10.03 -8.83 -6.60
C ALA A 586 -10.70 -9.04 -5.22
N LEU A 587 -12.03 -8.90 -5.11
CA LEU A 587 -12.77 -9.21 -3.89
C LEU A 587 -12.68 -10.69 -3.52
N LEU A 588 -12.79 -11.59 -4.50
CA LEU A 588 -12.61 -13.02 -4.28
C LEU A 588 -11.20 -13.34 -3.77
N SER A 589 -10.17 -12.70 -4.35
CA SER A 589 -8.78 -12.81 -3.87
C SER A 589 -8.64 -12.36 -2.42
N ILE A 590 -9.27 -11.25 -2.04
CA ILE A 590 -9.25 -10.76 -0.65
C ILE A 590 -9.89 -11.77 0.30
N VAL A 591 -11.08 -12.28 -0.04
CA VAL A 591 -11.80 -13.26 0.79
C VAL A 591 -11.03 -14.58 0.88
N ALA A 592 -10.50 -15.08 -0.23
CA ALA A 592 -9.63 -16.25 -0.24
C ALA A 592 -8.39 -16.03 0.62
N GLY A 593 -7.79 -14.84 0.56
CA GLY A 593 -6.66 -14.46 1.38
C GLY A 593 -6.98 -14.47 2.88
N MET A 594 -8.15 -13.97 3.28
CA MET A 594 -8.61 -14.07 4.68
C MET A 594 -8.66 -15.54 5.12
N PHE A 595 -9.29 -16.43 4.34
CA PHE A 595 -9.35 -17.86 4.66
C PHE A 595 -7.96 -18.52 4.70
N CYS A 596 -7.04 -18.15 3.79
CA CYS A 596 -5.65 -18.61 3.85
C CYS A 596 -5.00 -18.21 5.17
N THR A 597 -5.16 -16.95 5.62
CA THR A 597 -4.56 -16.52 6.90
C THR A 597 -5.09 -17.26 8.12
N MET A 598 -6.30 -17.81 8.07
CA MET A 598 -6.89 -18.60 9.17
C MET A 598 -6.34 -20.03 9.25
N SER A 599 -5.70 -20.53 8.19
CA SER A 599 -5.24 -21.92 8.14
C SER A 599 -3.94 -22.09 8.93
N PRO A 600 -3.80 -23.10 9.81
CA PRO A 600 -2.53 -23.37 10.48
C PRO A 600 -1.50 -23.90 9.47
N SER A 601 -0.24 -23.48 9.63
CA SER A 601 0.88 -23.97 8.83
C SER A 601 2.21 -23.72 9.54
N GLY A 602 3.29 -24.34 9.05
CA GLY A 602 4.65 -24.08 9.52
C GLY A 602 5.18 -22.71 9.07
N THR A 603 6.49 -22.52 9.18
CA THR A 603 7.20 -21.28 8.80
C THR A 603 8.16 -21.55 7.64
N LEU A 604 8.65 -20.49 6.97
CA LEU A 604 9.74 -20.62 6.00
C LEU A 604 11.08 -20.64 6.74
N ALA A 605 11.87 -21.67 6.49
CA ALA A 605 13.29 -21.66 6.85
C ALA A 605 14.06 -20.77 5.87
N TYR A 606 15.04 -20.01 6.37
CA TYR A 606 15.98 -19.31 5.50
C TYR A 606 16.78 -20.30 4.66
N GLY A 607 16.90 -20.02 3.38
CA GLY A 607 17.74 -20.81 2.50
C GLY A 607 18.98 -20.04 2.05
N SER A 608 19.54 -20.44 0.92
CA SER A 608 20.78 -19.86 0.40
C SER A 608 20.79 -19.85 -1.12
N LEU A 609 21.53 -18.91 -1.70
CA LEU A 609 21.80 -18.88 -3.12
C LEU A 609 23.11 -19.62 -3.40
N ASN A 610 23.09 -20.49 -4.42
CA ASN A 610 24.26 -21.20 -4.91
C ASN A 610 24.46 -20.94 -6.41
N LEU A 611 25.64 -21.31 -6.94
CA LEU A 611 25.96 -21.09 -8.35
C LEU A 611 25.00 -21.83 -9.30
N THR A 612 24.54 -23.02 -8.91
CA THR A 612 23.58 -23.83 -9.69
C THR A 612 22.26 -23.08 -9.90
N LEU A 613 21.76 -22.37 -8.89
CA LEU A 613 20.58 -21.52 -8.99
C LEU A 613 20.79 -20.34 -9.93
N TRP A 614 21.95 -19.67 -9.87
CA TRP A 614 22.28 -18.59 -10.82
C TRP A 614 22.31 -19.07 -12.27
N LEU A 615 22.90 -20.25 -12.51
CA LEU A 615 22.94 -20.86 -13.84
C LEU A 615 21.53 -21.23 -14.34
N ASN A 616 20.74 -21.91 -13.51
CA ASN A 616 19.37 -22.31 -13.87
C ASN A 616 18.42 -21.11 -14.00
N GLY A 617 18.56 -20.10 -13.15
CA GLY A 617 17.85 -18.84 -13.30
C GLY A 617 18.17 -18.19 -14.63
N SER A 618 19.43 -18.19 -15.06
CA SER A 618 19.86 -17.65 -16.36
C SER A 618 19.31 -18.46 -17.55
N ILE A 619 19.23 -19.78 -17.44
CA ILE A 619 18.56 -20.64 -18.42
C ILE A 619 17.07 -20.29 -18.48
N TYR A 620 16.42 -20.19 -17.32
CA TYR A 620 15.01 -19.81 -17.22
C TYR A 620 14.76 -18.42 -17.83
N PHE A 621 15.63 -17.44 -17.58
CA PHE A 621 15.59 -16.12 -18.23
C PHE A 621 15.54 -16.26 -19.76
N CYS A 622 16.38 -17.10 -20.36
CA CYS A 622 16.40 -17.32 -21.81
C CYS A 622 15.09 -17.97 -22.31
N ILE A 623 14.51 -18.92 -21.56
CA ILE A 623 13.22 -19.54 -21.88
C ILE A 623 12.11 -18.48 -21.90
N ILE A 624 12.07 -17.62 -20.88
CA ILE A 624 11.07 -16.57 -20.74
C ILE A 624 11.24 -15.51 -21.83
N LEU A 625 12.48 -15.12 -22.14
CA LEU A 625 12.79 -14.20 -23.24
C LEU A 625 12.32 -14.78 -24.58
N PHE A 626 12.56 -16.07 -24.82
CA PHE A 626 12.07 -16.74 -26.02
C PHE A 626 10.55 -16.71 -26.11
N ALA A 627 9.86 -17.02 -25.02
CA ALA A 627 8.40 -17.09 -25.02
C ALA A 627 7.72 -15.71 -25.16
N TYR A 628 8.27 -14.68 -24.52
CA TYR A 628 7.67 -13.35 -24.42
C TYR A 628 8.28 -12.26 -25.29
N GLY A 629 9.47 -12.48 -25.85
CA GLY A 629 10.26 -11.49 -26.57
C GLY A 629 10.72 -11.92 -27.95
N ILE A 630 10.66 -13.21 -28.29
CA ILE A 630 11.11 -13.73 -29.59
C ILE A 630 9.91 -14.22 -30.40
N ASP A 631 9.84 -13.76 -31.65
CA ASP A 631 8.82 -14.18 -32.60
C ASP A 631 9.37 -14.31 -34.03
N PHE A 632 8.53 -14.74 -34.97
CA PHE A 632 8.85 -15.10 -36.34
C PHE A 632 7.87 -14.39 -37.28
N PRO A 633 8.10 -13.11 -37.63
CA PRO A 633 7.14 -12.26 -38.35
C PRO A 633 6.74 -12.82 -39.71
N LYS A 634 7.66 -13.53 -40.38
CA LYS A 634 7.45 -14.14 -41.70
C LYS A 634 6.71 -15.48 -41.68
N SER A 635 6.35 -15.99 -40.50
CA SER A 635 5.67 -17.28 -40.36
C SER A 635 4.16 -17.10 -40.18
N ASN A 636 3.39 -17.89 -40.92
CA ASN A 636 1.93 -17.98 -40.76
C ASN A 636 1.49 -19.07 -39.77
N VAL A 637 2.45 -19.79 -39.17
CA VAL A 637 2.16 -20.80 -38.15
C VAL A 637 1.54 -20.14 -36.93
N ARG A 638 0.53 -20.77 -36.34
CA ARG A 638 -0.13 -20.29 -35.11
C ARG A 638 0.92 -20.08 -34.01
N PHE A 639 0.81 -18.97 -33.28
CA PHE A 639 1.76 -18.52 -32.25
C PHE A 639 3.13 -18.08 -32.75
N SER A 640 3.35 -17.94 -34.06
CA SER A 640 4.64 -17.46 -34.56
C SER A 640 4.90 -15.99 -34.23
N ARG A 641 3.88 -15.18 -33.94
CA ARG A 641 3.95 -13.71 -33.82
C ARG A 641 3.49 -13.21 -32.45
N LEU A 642 4.25 -12.30 -31.85
CA LEU A 642 3.95 -11.63 -30.58
C LEU A 642 3.24 -10.29 -30.78
N THR A 643 3.50 -9.64 -31.92
CA THR A 643 2.93 -8.34 -32.26
C THR A 643 2.49 -8.33 -33.73
N GLN A 644 1.36 -7.67 -34.01
CA GLN A 644 0.99 -7.32 -35.38
C GLN A 644 1.97 -6.30 -35.96
N GLU A 645 2.25 -6.41 -37.25
CA GLU A 645 3.02 -5.40 -37.98
C GLU A 645 2.33 -4.03 -37.93
#